data_AF-A0A0S8F089-F1
#
_entry.id   AF-A0A0S8F089-F1
#
_cell.length_a   1.000
_cell.length_b   1.000
_cell.length_c   1.000
_cell.angle_alpha   90.00
_cell.angle_beta   90.00
_cell.angle_gamma   90.00
#
_symmetry.space_group_name_H-M   'P 1'
#
loop_
_entity.id
_entity.type
_entity.pdbx_description
1 polymer ?
#
loop_
_entity_poly.entity_id
_entity_poly.type
_entity_poly.pdbx_seq_one_letter_code
_entity_poly.pdbx_strand_id
1 'polypeptide(L)'
;MDHMAFQFIDLNTTTVLILFLVGFIGGMVSGFIGSGGAFVLTPAMMSLGVPAAVAVASNMAHKFPKALVGAYKRNKYGQVDIKLGIVMGIFAEAGVLTGKHIMVGIRENFGMAGTNLYVSCIFVVVLGIVGAFVLRDGLREKRGESTRAEPRQLSPLVRKVRSLHIPGTMVYFKSINAPISVLVIAPLGFATGLLAGAIAVGGFIGVPAMIYILGLPALMASATELVIAFIMGMGGSFFYALDGFVDIRLSMIILAGSLFGIQIGAIGTTYVKDHVVKFVMAAIMLLVLVSRFFYIPGYLSELGSITPLAEGTVARLDRIGEVSLAFALVFGAVMIVQALYRGMREHRLAEAAAAAAALEAVAPAALPAGAPPVTEIVPAPVQISPLARFERFLAASDGSEFSAAAVREAISMASKCGAQLNVMSLVATGVEHAALGEAVLKQEMDMAQAHLDGIRTQALTAGVACETHLIHGQTVDREIVELAERLNVDLIVMGRRGRRGLARMMLGHATAQVIGMAHCNVMVIPRAARVEGRHIVLATDGSRFADAAAITAVGMASFCKARATVVSVASTGPGPDSRGEAELVVQRVVDHMRGECIDAEGIVLEGRPDEMIVAVAKERDADLIVTGSHGRTGLERILLGSTVERILNETSCAVLVVKA
;
A
#
# COMPACT_ATOMS: atom_id res chain seq x y z
N MET A 1 -28.90 -11.58 -44.86
CA MET A 1 -28.71 -10.70 -43.68
C MET A 1 -27.30 -10.17 -43.80
N ASP A 2 -27.15 -9.01 -44.45
CA ASP A 2 -25.84 -8.41 -44.64
C ASP A 2 -25.24 -8.08 -43.27
N HIS A 3 -24.09 -8.69 -42.97
CA HIS A 3 -23.26 -8.27 -41.86
C HIS A 3 -22.86 -6.81 -42.11
N MET A 4 -23.54 -5.86 -41.44
CA MET A 4 -23.09 -4.48 -41.37
C MET A 4 -21.64 -4.50 -40.88
N ALA A 5 -20.70 -4.26 -41.78
CA ALA A 5 -19.28 -4.24 -41.47
C ALA A 5 -19.02 -3.19 -40.39
N PHE A 6 -18.54 -3.62 -39.22
CA PHE A 6 -18.09 -2.71 -38.18
C PHE A 6 -16.89 -1.92 -38.70
N GLN A 7 -17.06 -0.62 -38.91
CA GLN A 7 -15.94 0.28 -39.12
C GLN A 7 -15.27 0.55 -37.77
N PHE A 8 -14.34 -0.32 -37.40
CA PHE A 8 -13.38 -0.01 -36.35
C PHE A 8 -12.47 1.12 -36.81
N ILE A 9 -11.96 1.91 -35.86
CA ILE A 9 -11.06 3.01 -36.17
C ILE A 9 -9.77 2.48 -36.81
N ASP A 10 -9.27 3.21 -37.81
CA ASP A 10 -7.95 2.97 -38.38
C ASP A 10 -6.85 3.44 -37.43
N LEU A 11 -5.99 2.50 -37.06
CA LEU A 11 -4.89 2.73 -36.14
C LEU A 11 -3.63 3.11 -36.90
N ASN A 12 -3.47 4.40 -37.17
CA ASN A 12 -2.18 4.96 -37.57
C ASN A 12 -1.32 5.30 -36.33
N THR A 13 -0.03 5.59 -36.56
CA THR A 13 0.92 5.90 -35.47
C THR A 13 0.46 7.04 -34.57
N THR A 14 -0.15 8.09 -35.14
CA THR A 14 -0.67 9.23 -34.39
C THR A 14 -1.83 8.82 -33.48
N THR A 15 -2.81 8.08 -34.02
CA THR A 15 -3.95 7.58 -33.26
C THR A 15 -3.49 6.67 -32.12
N VAL A 16 -2.51 5.78 -32.37
CA VAL A 16 -1.94 4.90 -31.34
C VAL A 16 -1.30 5.70 -30.20
N LEU A 17 -0.50 6.73 -30.52
CA LEU A 17 0.14 7.58 -29.52
C LEU A 17 -0.89 8.37 -28.70
N ILE A 18 -1.92 8.92 -29.35
CA ILE A 18 -3.00 9.63 -28.65
C ILE A 18 -3.77 8.68 -27.75
N LEU A 19 -4.12 7.47 -28.22
CA LEU A 19 -4.82 6.47 -27.42
C LEU A 19 -4.00 6.00 -26.22
N PHE A 20 -2.69 5.83 -26.38
CA PHE A 20 -1.78 5.53 -25.27
C PHE A 20 -1.77 6.68 -24.25
N LEU A 21 -1.68 7.94 -24.70
CA LEU A 21 -1.68 9.11 -23.81
C LEU A 21 -3.02 9.29 -23.09
N VAL A 22 -4.14 9.13 -23.81
CA VAL A 22 -5.49 9.11 -23.25
C VAL A 22 -5.62 7.99 -22.21
N GLY A 23 -5.09 6.80 -22.52
CA GLY A 23 -4.98 5.68 -21.59
C GLY A 23 -4.18 6.05 -20.34
N PHE A 24 -3.01 6.68 -20.51
CA PHE A 24 -2.15 7.14 -19.41
C PHE A 24 -2.86 8.15 -18.51
N ILE A 25 -3.46 9.20 -19.07
CA ILE A 25 -4.19 10.20 -18.28
C ILE A 25 -5.42 9.56 -17.62
N GLY A 26 -6.18 8.75 -18.35
CA GLY A 26 -7.31 8.01 -17.79
C GLY A 26 -6.89 7.06 -16.67
N GLY A 27 -5.71 6.46 -16.78
CA GLY A 27 -5.07 5.66 -15.73
C GLY A 27 -4.70 6.50 -14.51
N MET A 28 -4.11 7.67 -14.71
CA MET A 28 -3.76 8.61 -13.64
C MET A 28 -5.00 9.05 -12.87
N VAL A 29 -6.06 9.44 -13.58
CA VAL A 29 -7.37 9.78 -13.00
C VAL A 29 -7.97 8.56 -12.27
N SER A 30 -7.88 7.37 -12.87
CA SER A 30 -8.36 6.14 -12.25
C SER A 30 -7.61 5.78 -10.97
N GLY A 31 -6.29 5.91 -10.93
CA GLY A 31 -5.49 5.66 -9.74
C GLY A 31 -5.74 6.69 -8.64
N PHE A 32 -5.95 7.95 -9.05
CA PHE A 32 -6.17 9.07 -8.13
C PHE A 32 -7.57 9.10 -7.52
N ILE A 33 -8.59 8.65 -8.25
CA ILE A 33 -10.00 8.69 -7.80
C ILE A 33 -10.51 7.30 -7.37
N GLY A 34 -9.94 6.23 -7.93
CA GLY A 34 -10.36 4.85 -7.64
C GLY A 34 -11.64 4.40 -8.38
N SER A 35 -12.16 5.17 -9.33
CA SER A 35 -13.44 4.92 -10.02
C SER A 35 -13.32 4.36 -11.46
N GLY A 36 -12.11 4.08 -11.93
CA GLY A 36 -11.87 3.35 -13.18
C GLY A 36 -11.63 4.18 -14.44
N GLY A 37 -11.53 5.52 -14.36
CA GLY A 37 -11.15 6.42 -15.47
C GLY A 37 -12.11 6.46 -16.68
N ALA A 38 -13.11 5.58 -16.69
CA ALA A 38 -13.98 5.29 -17.82
C ALA A 38 -14.77 6.52 -18.30
N PHE A 39 -15.13 7.41 -17.37
CA PHE A 39 -15.87 8.62 -17.67
C PHE A 39 -15.10 9.63 -18.52
N VAL A 40 -13.77 9.51 -18.57
CA VAL A 40 -12.88 10.30 -19.41
C VAL A 40 -12.57 9.54 -20.71
N LEU A 41 -12.35 8.22 -20.59
CA LEU A 41 -11.94 7.37 -21.71
C LEU A 41 -13.02 7.22 -22.78
N THR A 42 -14.30 7.02 -22.41
CA THR A 42 -15.39 6.87 -23.41
C THR A 42 -15.54 8.14 -24.26
N PRO A 43 -15.68 9.36 -23.67
CA PRO A 43 -15.72 10.59 -24.45
C PRO A 43 -14.46 10.83 -25.29
N ALA A 44 -13.27 10.45 -24.79
CA ALA A 44 -12.02 10.62 -25.53
C ALA A 44 -11.98 9.74 -26.78
N MET A 45 -12.35 8.46 -26.66
CA MET A 45 -12.47 7.57 -27.82
C MET A 45 -13.51 8.08 -28.82
N MET A 46 -14.67 8.54 -28.34
CA MET A 46 -15.71 9.10 -29.22
C MET A 46 -15.24 10.36 -29.96
N SER A 47 -14.43 11.20 -29.32
CA SER A 47 -13.86 12.39 -29.97
C SER A 47 -12.82 12.04 -31.04
N LEU A 48 -12.22 10.85 -30.95
CA LEU A 48 -11.34 10.31 -32.00
C LEU A 48 -12.13 9.62 -33.12
N GLY A 49 -13.46 9.70 -33.11
CA GLY A 49 -14.33 9.09 -34.12
C GLY A 49 -14.74 7.65 -33.81
N VAL A 50 -14.43 7.09 -32.63
CA VAL A 50 -14.88 5.75 -32.26
C VAL A 50 -16.39 5.77 -31.96
N PRO A 51 -17.22 4.93 -32.61
CA PRO A 51 -18.65 4.87 -32.31
C PRO A 51 -18.93 4.58 -30.83
N ALA A 52 -19.96 5.20 -30.25
CA ALA A 52 -20.23 5.10 -28.82
C ALA A 52 -20.35 3.67 -28.29
N ALA A 53 -21.05 2.79 -29.01
CA ALA A 53 -21.17 1.38 -28.63
C ALA A 53 -19.80 0.66 -28.57
N VAL A 54 -18.91 0.94 -29.55
CA VAL A 54 -17.55 0.39 -29.59
C VAL A 54 -16.68 0.99 -28.48
N ALA A 55 -16.82 2.29 -28.22
CA ALA A 55 -16.11 2.98 -27.15
C ALA A 55 -16.49 2.40 -25.77
N VAL A 56 -17.79 2.23 -25.49
CA VAL A 56 -18.30 1.63 -24.25
C VAL A 56 -17.82 0.19 -24.09
N ALA A 57 -17.95 -0.63 -25.14
CA ALA A 57 -17.53 -2.03 -25.14
C ALA A 57 -16.02 -2.19 -24.93
N SER A 58 -15.20 -1.42 -25.65
CA SER A 58 -13.74 -1.42 -25.50
C SER A 58 -13.29 -0.92 -24.12
N ASN A 59 -14.02 0.05 -23.56
CA ASN A 59 -13.77 0.51 -22.19
C ASN A 59 -14.08 -0.56 -21.14
N MET A 60 -15.12 -1.38 -21.32
CA MET A 60 -15.37 -2.56 -20.45
C MET A 60 -14.22 -3.56 -20.54
N ALA A 61 -13.74 -3.85 -21.76
CA ALA A 61 -12.66 -4.80 -22.02
C ALA A 61 -11.33 -4.38 -21.37
N HIS A 62 -11.00 -3.09 -21.38
CA HIS A 62 -9.79 -2.60 -20.71
C HIS A 62 -9.93 -2.53 -19.17
N LYS A 63 -11.15 -2.43 -18.63
CA LYS A 63 -11.39 -2.19 -17.20
C LYS A 63 -11.31 -3.47 -16.37
N PHE A 64 -11.84 -4.59 -16.88
CA PHE A 64 -11.94 -5.83 -16.10
C PHE A 64 -10.59 -6.38 -15.61
N PRO A 65 -9.47 -6.39 -16.38
CA PRO A 65 -8.20 -6.94 -15.90
C PRO A 65 -7.63 -6.12 -14.75
N LYS A 66 -7.77 -4.80 -14.81
CA LYS A 66 -7.32 -3.88 -13.77
C LYS A 66 -8.14 -4.00 -12.51
N ALA A 67 -9.46 -4.17 -12.66
CA ALA A 67 -10.37 -4.41 -11.56
C ALA A 67 -10.03 -5.72 -10.83
N LEU A 68 -9.71 -6.79 -11.56
CA LEU A 68 -9.24 -8.06 -10.99
C LEU A 68 -7.98 -7.89 -10.14
N VAL A 69 -6.93 -7.29 -10.72
CA VAL A 69 -5.66 -7.07 -10.03
C VAL A 69 -5.84 -6.16 -8.81
N GLY A 70 -6.65 -5.11 -8.95
CA GLY A 70 -6.98 -4.19 -7.86
C GLY A 70 -7.76 -4.87 -6.73
N ALA A 71 -8.80 -5.64 -7.06
CA ALA A 71 -9.60 -6.39 -6.10
C ALA A 71 -8.73 -7.43 -5.36
N TYR A 72 -7.89 -8.17 -6.10
CA TYR A 72 -6.95 -9.13 -5.51
C TYR A 72 -5.98 -8.45 -4.54
N LYS A 73 -5.37 -7.33 -4.94
CA LYS A 73 -4.44 -6.58 -4.08
C LYS A 73 -5.12 -6.04 -2.84
N ARG A 74 -6.32 -5.43 -2.96
CA ARG A 74 -7.06 -4.86 -1.82
C ARG A 74 -7.67 -5.92 -0.89
N ASN A 75 -8.08 -7.06 -1.43
CA ASN A 75 -8.64 -8.14 -0.62
C ASN A 75 -7.64 -8.69 0.39
N LYS A 76 -6.36 -8.72 0.00
CA LYS A 76 -5.26 -9.15 0.87
C LYS A 76 -5.03 -8.23 2.08
N TYR A 77 -5.51 -6.99 2.07
CA TYR A 77 -5.52 -6.08 3.22
C TYR A 77 -6.83 -6.16 4.03
N GLY A 78 -7.72 -7.11 3.74
CA GLY A 78 -9.01 -7.25 4.41
C GLY A 78 -10.03 -6.15 4.07
N GLN A 79 -9.73 -5.30 3.07
CA GLN A 79 -10.53 -4.14 2.68
C GLN A 79 -11.70 -4.49 1.75
N VAL A 80 -11.67 -5.65 1.10
CA VAL A 80 -12.69 -6.07 0.13
C VAL A 80 -13.69 -7.01 0.81
N ASP A 81 -14.98 -6.77 0.59
CA ASP A 81 -16.03 -7.73 0.90
C ASP A 81 -16.40 -8.52 -0.36
N ILE A 82 -15.69 -9.63 -0.60
CA ILE A 82 -15.90 -10.45 -1.79
C ILE A 82 -17.36 -10.93 -1.89
N LYS A 83 -17.98 -11.29 -0.77
CA LYS A 83 -19.36 -11.77 -0.75
C LYS A 83 -20.32 -10.69 -1.22
N LEU A 84 -20.21 -9.48 -0.67
CA LEU A 84 -21.02 -8.35 -1.11
C LEU A 84 -20.76 -8.02 -2.59
N GLY A 85 -19.49 -7.99 -3.00
CA GLY A 85 -19.09 -7.72 -4.37
C GLY A 85 -19.67 -8.73 -5.38
N ILE A 86 -19.70 -10.02 -5.04
CA ILE A 86 -20.30 -11.06 -5.90
C ILE A 86 -21.83 -10.90 -5.95
N VAL A 87 -22.49 -10.74 -4.81
CA VAL A 87 -23.96 -10.61 -4.75
C VAL A 87 -24.41 -9.39 -5.55
N MET A 88 -23.81 -8.23 -5.29
CA MET A 88 -24.13 -6.99 -6.04
C MET A 88 -23.69 -7.10 -7.50
N GLY A 89 -22.58 -7.79 -7.78
CA GLY A 89 -22.05 -8.04 -9.12
C GLY A 89 -23.00 -8.86 -10.00
N ILE A 90 -23.70 -9.87 -9.45
CA ILE A 90 -24.70 -10.64 -10.20
C ILE A 90 -25.84 -9.75 -10.68
N PHE A 91 -26.38 -8.89 -9.80
CA PHE A 91 -27.41 -7.93 -10.21
C PHE A 91 -26.88 -6.85 -11.13
N ALA A 92 -25.62 -6.43 -10.95
CA ALA A 92 -24.95 -5.53 -11.88
C ALA A 92 -24.80 -6.15 -13.27
N GLU A 93 -24.54 -7.45 -13.39
CA GLU A 93 -24.49 -8.13 -14.69
C GLU A 93 -25.85 -8.09 -15.40
N ALA A 94 -26.95 -8.33 -14.68
CA ALA A 94 -28.30 -8.17 -15.25
C ALA A 94 -28.56 -6.72 -15.72
N GLY A 95 -28.05 -5.73 -14.98
CA GLY A 95 -28.05 -4.34 -15.38
C GLY A 95 -27.23 -4.10 -16.66
N VAL A 96 -26.02 -4.66 -16.75
CA VAL A 96 -25.15 -4.55 -17.94
C VAL A 96 -25.85 -5.12 -19.17
N LEU A 97 -26.46 -6.29 -19.06
CA LEU A 97 -27.21 -6.91 -20.15
C LEU A 97 -28.38 -6.02 -20.61
N THR A 98 -29.09 -5.41 -19.67
CA THR A 98 -30.18 -4.47 -19.99
C THR A 98 -29.65 -3.22 -20.68
N GLY A 99 -28.56 -2.63 -20.15
CA GLY A 99 -27.92 -1.45 -20.74
C GLY A 99 -27.36 -1.73 -22.14
N LYS A 100 -26.76 -2.90 -22.33
CA LYS A 100 -26.34 -3.43 -23.63
C LYS A 100 -27.53 -3.54 -24.58
N HIS A 101 -28.61 -4.17 -24.15
CA HIS A 101 -29.80 -4.36 -24.99
C HIS A 101 -30.39 -3.01 -25.45
N ILE A 102 -30.44 -2.02 -24.55
CA ILE A 102 -30.83 -0.64 -24.91
C ILE A 102 -29.85 -0.05 -25.94
N MET A 103 -28.55 -0.17 -25.72
CA MET A 103 -27.51 0.36 -26.62
C MET A 103 -27.63 -0.24 -28.03
N VAL A 104 -27.74 -1.56 -28.12
CA VAL A 104 -27.85 -2.29 -29.38
C VAL A 104 -29.17 -1.98 -30.07
N GLY A 105 -30.29 -1.93 -29.33
CA GLY A 105 -31.58 -1.51 -29.89
C GLY A 105 -31.56 -0.08 -30.44
N ILE A 106 -30.88 0.86 -29.77
CA ILE A 106 -30.68 2.22 -30.31
C ILE A 106 -29.82 2.18 -31.58
N ARG A 107 -28.77 1.35 -31.59
CA ARG A 107 -27.89 1.19 -32.76
C ARG A 107 -28.65 0.68 -33.98
N GLU A 108 -29.51 -0.31 -33.80
CA GLU A 108 -30.30 -0.92 -34.87
C GLU A 108 -31.34 0.05 -35.44
N ASN A 109 -31.97 0.87 -34.59
CA ASN A 109 -33.04 1.77 -35.01
C ASN A 109 -32.57 3.16 -35.46
N PHE A 110 -31.47 3.67 -34.88
CA PHE A 110 -31.02 5.06 -35.06
C PHE A 110 -29.55 5.19 -35.46
N GLY A 111 -28.87 4.08 -35.76
CA GLY A 111 -27.50 4.07 -36.28
C GLY A 111 -26.45 4.63 -35.29
N MET A 112 -25.34 5.11 -35.84
CA MET A 112 -24.20 5.62 -35.04
C MET A 112 -24.56 6.89 -34.28
N ALA A 113 -25.20 7.84 -34.97
CA ALA A 113 -25.67 9.11 -34.41
C ALA A 113 -26.59 8.89 -33.20
N GLY A 114 -27.51 7.93 -33.29
CA GLY A 114 -28.39 7.55 -32.18
C GLY A 114 -27.62 7.11 -30.93
N THR A 115 -26.68 6.18 -31.09
CA THR A 115 -25.85 5.73 -29.95
C THR A 115 -24.94 6.83 -29.40
N ASN A 116 -24.39 7.68 -30.28
CA ASN A 116 -23.54 8.80 -29.88
C ASN A 116 -24.32 9.86 -29.09
N LEU A 117 -25.55 10.16 -29.52
CA LEU A 117 -26.47 11.03 -28.81
C LEU A 117 -26.85 10.43 -27.45
N TYR A 118 -27.26 9.16 -27.42
CA TYR A 118 -27.65 8.46 -26.19
C TYR A 118 -26.56 8.53 -25.12
N VAL A 119 -25.33 8.13 -25.48
CA VAL A 119 -24.19 8.16 -24.56
C VAL A 119 -23.87 9.59 -24.12
N SER A 120 -23.85 10.56 -25.04
CA SER A 120 -23.53 11.95 -24.72
C SER A 120 -24.56 12.59 -23.78
N CYS A 121 -25.85 12.33 -23.99
CA CYS A 121 -26.92 12.80 -23.12
C CYS A 121 -26.80 12.21 -21.69
N ILE A 122 -26.56 10.90 -21.57
CA ILE A 122 -26.36 10.28 -20.25
C ILE A 122 -25.12 10.85 -19.58
N PHE A 123 -24.01 11.04 -20.32
CA PHE A 123 -22.80 11.64 -19.78
C PHE A 123 -23.05 13.05 -19.22
N VAL A 124 -23.78 13.90 -19.97
CA VAL A 124 -24.10 15.26 -19.51
C VAL A 124 -24.92 15.23 -18.22
N VAL A 125 -25.94 14.38 -18.14
CA VAL A 125 -26.79 14.25 -16.94
C VAL A 125 -26.00 13.68 -15.76
N VAL A 126 -25.33 12.55 -15.95
CA VAL A 126 -24.63 11.83 -14.86
C VAL A 126 -23.42 12.63 -14.36
N LEU A 127 -22.59 13.16 -15.25
CA LEU A 127 -21.45 13.98 -14.84
C LEU A 127 -21.88 15.31 -14.22
N GLY A 128 -23.01 15.86 -14.65
CA GLY A 128 -23.57 17.08 -14.08
C GLY A 128 -24.00 16.86 -12.64
N ILE A 129 -24.81 15.82 -12.40
CA ILE A 129 -25.32 15.48 -11.07
C ILE A 129 -24.17 15.06 -10.14
N VAL A 130 -23.37 14.07 -10.55
CA VAL A 130 -22.31 13.52 -9.69
C VAL A 130 -21.17 14.51 -9.52
N GLY A 131 -20.78 15.21 -10.59
CA GLY A 131 -19.73 16.25 -10.53
C GLY A 131 -20.12 17.41 -9.61
N ALA A 132 -21.36 17.91 -9.70
CA ALA A 132 -21.85 18.96 -8.80
C ALA A 132 -21.94 18.49 -7.35
N PHE A 133 -22.37 17.24 -7.11
CA PHE A 133 -22.42 16.65 -5.78
C PHE A 133 -21.02 16.54 -5.16
N VAL A 134 -20.05 16.01 -5.90
CA VAL A 134 -18.65 15.89 -5.47
C VAL A 134 -18.02 17.26 -5.22
N LEU A 135 -18.31 18.25 -6.07
CA LEU A 135 -17.83 19.62 -5.88
C LEU A 135 -18.37 20.23 -4.58
N ARG A 136 -19.67 20.06 -4.32
CA ARG A 136 -20.32 20.52 -3.09
C ARG A 136 -19.70 19.85 -1.86
N ASP A 137 -19.43 18.55 -1.92
CA ASP A 137 -18.80 17.81 -0.82
C ASP A 137 -17.36 18.30 -0.55
N GLY A 138 -16.56 18.51 -1.61
CA GLY A 138 -15.22 19.08 -1.51
C GLY A 138 -15.20 20.51 -0.94
N LEU A 139 -16.17 21.35 -1.32
CA LEU A 139 -16.31 22.71 -0.78
C LEU A 139 -16.68 22.72 0.70
N ARG A 140 -17.59 21.85 1.13
CA ARG A 140 -17.97 21.70 2.55
C ARG A 140 -16.80 21.25 3.41
N GLU A 141 -16.02 20.28 2.92
CA GLU A 141 -14.84 19.79 3.62
C GLU A 141 -13.75 20.86 3.75
N LYS A 142 -13.51 21.65 2.69
CA LYS A 142 -12.58 22.78 2.75
C LYS A 142 -12.99 23.85 3.76
N ARG A 143 -14.29 24.07 3.97
CA ARG A 143 -14.82 25.07 4.92
C ARG A 143 -14.77 24.61 6.38
N GLY A 144 -14.33 23.38 6.66
CA GLY A 144 -14.43 22.80 8.00
C GLY A 144 -15.86 22.50 8.45
N GLU A 145 -16.86 22.70 7.57
CA GLU A 145 -18.27 22.35 7.78
C GLU A 145 -18.51 20.83 7.70
N SER A 146 -17.48 20.06 7.33
CA SER A 146 -17.53 18.61 7.41
C SER A 146 -17.39 18.18 8.87
N THR A 147 -18.54 17.98 9.50
CA THR A 147 -18.70 17.16 10.71
C THR A 147 -18.27 15.73 10.42
N ARG A 148 -16.95 15.49 10.37
CA ARG A 148 -16.33 14.16 10.34
C ARG A 148 -15.77 13.75 11.70
N ALA A 149 -15.98 14.55 12.74
CA ALA A 149 -15.49 14.33 14.11
C ALA A 149 -16.55 13.76 15.09
N GLU A 150 -17.79 13.51 14.67
CA GLU A 150 -18.78 12.83 15.52
C GLU A 150 -18.96 11.35 15.11
N PRO A 151 -19.07 10.41 16.07
CA PRO A 151 -19.33 9.02 15.79
C PRO A 151 -20.64 8.92 14.99
N ARG A 152 -20.52 8.38 13.78
CA ARG A 152 -21.57 8.35 12.77
C ARG A 152 -22.84 7.70 13.33
N GLN A 153 -23.77 8.49 13.84
CA GLN A 153 -25.17 8.06 13.87
C GLN A 153 -25.52 7.72 12.42
N LEU A 154 -25.83 6.45 12.17
CA LEU A 154 -26.24 5.98 10.85
C LEU A 154 -27.31 6.94 10.32
N SER A 155 -27.11 7.46 9.10
CA SER A 155 -28.09 8.31 8.42
C SER A 155 -29.48 7.69 8.55
N PRO A 156 -30.56 8.48 8.72
CA PRO A 156 -31.92 7.96 8.86
C PRO A 156 -32.27 6.95 7.77
N LEU A 157 -31.77 7.18 6.55
CA LEU A 157 -31.91 6.27 5.42
C LEU A 157 -31.22 4.94 5.66
N VAL A 158 -29.95 4.95 6.09
CA VAL A 158 -29.17 3.73 6.37
C VAL A 158 -29.81 2.93 7.50
N ARG A 159 -30.29 3.60 8.55
CA ARG A 159 -30.97 2.94 9.67
C ARG A 159 -32.26 2.27 9.21
N LYS A 160 -33.07 2.96 8.40
CA LYS A 160 -34.30 2.41 7.82
C LYS A 160 -34.03 1.21 6.92
N VAL A 161 -33.02 1.32 6.05
CA VAL A 161 -32.61 0.23 5.15
C VAL A 161 -32.13 -0.98 5.94
N ARG A 162 -31.31 -0.78 6.98
CA ARG A 162 -30.82 -1.86 7.84
C ARG A 162 -31.89 -2.47 8.75
N SER A 163 -32.96 -1.73 9.07
CA SER A 163 -34.09 -2.25 9.84
C SER A 163 -35.06 -3.12 9.03
N LEU A 164 -34.96 -3.10 7.69
CA LEU A 164 -35.80 -3.93 6.84
C LEU A 164 -35.39 -5.40 6.98
N HIS A 165 -36.28 -6.19 7.58
CA HIS A 165 -36.10 -7.62 7.76
C HIS A 165 -37.06 -8.37 6.84
N ILE A 166 -36.54 -8.97 5.77
CA ILE A 166 -37.35 -9.74 4.81
C ILE A 166 -36.93 -11.22 4.90
N PRO A 167 -37.81 -12.11 5.40
CA PRO A 167 -37.52 -13.54 5.56
C PRO A 167 -36.99 -14.18 4.26
N GLY A 168 -35.99 -15.05 4.37
CA GLY A 168 -35.41 -15.77 3.24
C GLY A 168 -34.42 -14.98 2.36
N THR A 169 -34.21 -13.68 2.62
CA THR A 169 -33.33 -12.84 1.79
C THR A 169 -32.16 -12.21 2.56
N MET A 170 -32.03 -12.50 3.85
CA MET A 170 -31.04 -11.88 4.73
C MET A 170 -29.67 -12.54 4.59
N VAL A 171 -28.65 -11.75 4.25
CA VAL A 171 -27.26 -12.22 4.13
C VAL A 171 -26.34 -11.33 4.96
N TYR A 172 -25.46 -11.95 5.74
CA TYR A 172 -24.44 -11.24 6.51
C TYR A 172 -23.26 -10.83 5.61
N PHE A 173 -22.91 -9.55 5.67
CA PHE A 173 -21.78 -8.97 4.95
C PHE A 173 -20.75 -8.37 5.92
N LYS A 174 -19.48 -8.73 5.73
CA LYS A 174 -18.36 -8.36 6.60
C LYS A 174 -18.18 -6.83 6.66
N SER A 175 -18.34 -6.16 5.53
CA SER A 175 -18.17 -4.71 5.39
C SER A 175 -19.25 -3.88 6.09
N ILE A 176 -20.45 -4.45 6.24
CA ILE A 176 -21.61 -3.82 6.87
C ILE A 176 -21.65 -4.18 8.36
N ASN A 177 -21.10 -5.35 8.73
CA ASN A 177 -21.17 -5.98 10.03
C ASN A 177 -22.62 -6.20 10.52
N ALA A 178 -23.53 -6.49 9.58
CA ALA A 178 -24.93 -6.80 9.88
C ALA A 178 -25.54 -7.62 8.72
N PRO A 179 -26.61 -8.39 8.98
CA PRO A 179 -27.40 -8.99 7.91
C PRO A 179 -28.21 -7.91 7.18
N ILE A 180 -28.15 -7.89 5.85
CA ILE A 180 -28.96 -7.02 4.99
C ILE A 180 -29.70 -7.90 3.97
N SER A 181 -30.93 -7.51 3.65
CA SER A 181 -31.71 -8.18 2.61
C SER A 181 -31.06 -7.98 1.23
N VAL A 182 -30.87 -9.08 0.49
CA VAL A 182 -30.40 -9.06 -0.90
C VAL A 182 -31.31 -8.22 -1.80
N LEU A 183 -32.61 -8.10 -1.47
CA LEU A 183 -33.56 -7.28 -2.23
C LEU A 183 -33.26 -5.77 -2.15
N VAL A 184 -32.52 -5.32 -1.14
CA VAL A 184 -32.02 -3.94 -1.06
C VAL A 184 -30.80 -3.76 -1.97
N ILE A 185 -29.96 -4.79 -2.07
CA ILE A 185 -28.72 -4.77 -2.87
C ILE A 185 -29.05 -4.88 -4.36
N ALA A 186 -30.06 -5.66 -4.72
CA ALA A 186 -30.48 -5.91 -6.10
C ALA A 186 -30.68 -4.65 -6.95
N PRO A 187 -31.51 -3.66 -6.56
CA PRO A 187 -31.71 -2.45 -7.36
C PRO A 187 -30.44 -1.59 -7.44
N LEU A 188 -29.59 -1.58 -6.41
CA LEU A 188 -28.32 -0.85 -6.43
C LEU A 188 -27.32 -1.49 -7.41
N GLY A 189 -27.20 -2.81 -7.35
CA GLY A 189 -26.39 -3.59 -8.30
C GLY A 189 -26.89 -3.38 -9.72
N PHE A 190 -28.19 -3.59 -9.96
CA PHE A 190 -28.81 -3.39 -11.26
C PHE A 190 -28.60 -1.99 -11.82
N ALA A 191 -28.82 -0.92 -11.03
CA ALA A 191 -28.59 0.45 -11.49
C ALA A 191 -27.10 0.73 -11.80
N THR A 192 -26.19 0.20 -10.99
CA THR A 192 -24.73 0.29 -11.21
C THR A 192 -24.36 -0.39 -12.53
N GLY A 193 -24.90 -1.58 -12.76
CA GLY A 193 -24.74 -2.36 -13.97
C GLY A 193 -25.34 -1.71 -15.22
N LEU A 194 -26.54 -1.15 -15.10
CA LEU A 194 -27.25 -0.48 -16.21
C LEU A 194 -26.40 0.67 -16.77
N LEU A 195 -25.81 1.48 -15.89
CA LEU A 195 -24.91 2.57 -16.31
C LEU A 195 -23.56 2.06 -16.80
N ALA A 196 -23.06 0.96 -16.26
CA ALA A 196 -21.86 0.32 -16.80
C ALA A 196 -22.10 -0.19 -18.24
N GLY A 197 -23.21 -0.87 -18.49
CA GLY A 197 -23.60 -1.34 -19.82
C GLY A 197 -23.91 -0.19 -20.79
N ALA A 198 -24.50 0.90 -20.30
CA ALA A 198 -24.89 2.05 -21.13
C ALA A 198 -23.73 3.00 -21.47
N ILE A 199 -22.84 3.31 -20.51
CA ILE A 199 -21.80 4.35 -20.71
C ILE A 199 -20.40 3.94 -20.22
N ALA A 200 -20.21 2.71 -19.75
CA ALA A 200 -19.00 2.21 -19.09
C ALA A 200 -18.69 2.81 -17.70
N VAL A 201 -19.65 3.52 -17.08
CA VAL A 201 -19.45 4.27 -15.83
C VAL A 201 -20.36 3.75 -14.70
N GLY A 202 -20.14 2.51 -14.23
CA GLY A 202 -20.91 1.93 -13.12
C GLY A 202 -20.48 2.39 -11.72
N GLY A 203 -19.20 2.21 -11.38
CA GLY A 203 -18.70 2.41 -10.01
C GLY A 203 -18.79 3.83 -9.43
N PHE A 204 -19.03 4.84 -10.27
CA PHE A 204 -19.37 6.18 -9.82
C PHE A 204 -20.68 6.24 -9.04
N ILE A 205 -21.60 5.32 -9.30
CA ILE A 205 -22.85 5.18 -8.56
C ILE A 205 -22.74 4.07 -7.52
N GLY A 206 -22.08 2.96 -7.88
CA GLY A 206 -21.88 1.82 -6.98
C GLY A 206 -21.22 2.20 -5.65
N VAL A 207 -20.14 2.98 -5.69
CA VAL A 207 -19.42 3.41 -4.47
C VAL A 207 -20.27 4.32 -3.58
N PRO A 208 -20.84 5.44 -4.07
CA PRO A 208 -21.74 6.26 -3.26
C PRO A 208 -22.97 5.49 -2.75
N ALA A 209 -23.57 4.60 -3.54
CA ALA A 209 -24.70 3.79 -3.10
C ALA A 209 -24.32 2.91 -1.90
N MET A 210 -23.16 2.23 -1.97
CA MET A 210 -22.65 1.46 -0.83
C MET A 210 -22.39 2.32 0.41
N ILE A 211 -21.84 3.53 0.24
CA ILE A 211 -21.52 4.43 1.35
C ILE A 211 -22.78 5.03 1.99
N TYR A 212 -23.71 5.54 1.19
CA TYR A 212 -24.82 6.36 1.67
C TYR A 212 -26.12 5.58 1.89
N ILE A 213 -26.31 4.44 1.21
CA ILE A 213 -27.52 3.61 1.34
C ILE A 213 -27.24 2.40 2.23
N LEU A 214 -26.15 1.68 1.97
CA LEU A 214 -25.79 0.49 2.76
C LEU A 214 -24.96 0.83 4.02
N GLY A 215 -24.33 2.01 4.05
CA GLY A 215 -23.54 2.49 5.19
C GLY A 215 -22.14 1.88 5.28
N LEU A 216 -21.53 1.51 4.16
CA LEU A 216 -20.16 0.99 4.15
C LEU A 216 -19.14 2.09 4.50
N PRO A 217 -18.02 1.73 5.14
CA PRO A 217 -16.82 2.56 5.16
C PRO A 217 -16.37 2.87 3.72
N ALA A 218 -15.94 4.10 3.45
CA ALA A 218 -15.56 4.54 2.10
C ALA A 218 -14.44 3.67 1.50
N LEU A 219 -13.45 3.30 2.32
CA LEU A 219 -12.36 2.40 1.93
C LEU A 219 -12.88 1.02 1.47
N MET A 220 -13.80 0.43 2.22
CA MET A 220 -14.38 -0.88 1.88
C MET A 220 -15.33 -0.80 0.68
N ALA A 221 -16.10 0.28 0.53
CA ALA A 221 -16.95 0.50 -0.64
C ALA A 221 -16.11 0.61 -1.92
N SER A 222 -15.07 1.44 -1.91
CA SER A 222 -14.14 1.58 -3.04
C SER A 222 -13.43 0.26 -3.39
N ALA A 223 -13.03 -0.52 -2.39
CA ALA A 223 -12.38 -1.81 -2.61
C ALA A 223 -13.35 -2.89 -3.12
N THR A 224 -14.56 -2.96 -2.56
CA THR A 224 -15.60 -3.91 -2.97
C THR A 224 -16.12 -3.61 -4.37
N GLU A 225 -16.16 -2.33 -4.78
CA GLU A 225 -16.47 -1.93 -6.15
C GLU A 225 -15.52 -2.57 -7.18
N LEU A 226 -14.26 -2.86 -6.84
CA LEU A 226 -13.34 -3.52 -7.77
C LEU A 226 -13.80 -4.95 -8.11
N VAL A 227 -14.46 -5.65 -7.19
CA VAL A 227 -15.06 -6.96 -7.47
C VAL A 227 -16.26 -6.82 -8.41
N ILE A 228 -17.13 -5.83 -8.14
CA ILE A 228 -18.29 -5.53 -9.00
C ILE A 228 -17.81 -5.17 -10.40
N ALA A 229 -16.83 -4.27 -10.51
CA ALA A 229 -16.19 -3.83 -11.74
C ALA A 229 -15.53 -4.95 -12.53
N PHE A 230 -14.95 -5.95 -11.85
CA PHE A 230 -14.42 -7.14 -12.50
C PHE A 230 -15.54 -7.99 -13.11
N ILE A 231 -16.60 -8.28 -12.35
CA ILE A 231 -17.74 -9.09 -12.81
C ILE A 231 -18.42 -8.41 -14.00
N MET A 232 -18.90 -7.18 -13.81
CA MET A 232 -19.63 -6.43 -14.82
C MET A 232 -18.75 -6.08 -16.04
N GLY A 233 -17.44 -5.87 -15.82
CA GLY A 233 -16.49 -5.64 -16.89
C GLY A 233 -16.26 -6.90 -17.71
N MET A 234 -16.08 -8.06 -17.08
CA MET A 234 -15.90 -9.33 -17.78
C MET A 234 -17.14 -9.72 -18.58
N GLY A 235 -18.31 -9.74 -17.93
CA GLY A 235 -19.56 -10.11 -18.60
C GLY A 235 -19.94 -9.12 -19.68
N GLY A 236 -19.86 -7.81 -19.40
CA GLY A 236 -20.04 -6.77 -20.42
C GLY A 236 -19.12 -6.92 -21.62
N SER A 237 -17.83 -7.18 -21.40
CA SER A 237 -16.87 -7.41 -22.49
C SER A 237 -17.23 -8.63 -23.31
N PHE A 238 -17.58 -9.74 -22.66
CA PHE A 238 -17.97 -10.97 -23.34
C PHE A 238 -19.23 -10.77 -24.18
N PHE A 239 -20.29 -10.22 -23.60
CA PHE A 239 -21.56 -10.06 -24.30
C PHE A 239 -21.51 -9.00 -25.39
N TYR A 240 -20.78 -7.88 -25.22
CA TYR A 240 -20.57 -6.93 -26.31
C TYR A 240 -19.67 -7.49 -27.42
N ALA A 241 -18.73 -8.38 -27.09
CA ALA A 241 -17.89 -9.04 -28.09
C ALA A 241 -18.68 -10.00 -28.97
N LEU A 242 -19.68 -10.70 -28.42
CA LEU A 242 -20.58 -11.57 -29.20
C LEU A 242 -21.34 -10.80 -30.29
N ASP A 243 -21.64 -9.53 -30.04
CA ASP A 243 -22.30 -8.65 -31.00
C ASP A 243 -21.31 -7.90 -31.91
N GLY A 244 -20.00 -8.11 -31.74
CA GLY A 244 -18.96 -7.48 -32.57
C GLY A 244 -18.55 -6.06 -32.19
N PHE A 245 -18.94 -5.54 -31.01
CA PHE A 245 -18.63 -4.15 -30.61
C PHE A 245 -17.26 -3.96 -29.95
N VAL A 246 -16.57 -5.01 -29.52
CA VAL A 246 -15.29 -4.87 -28.79
C VAL A 246 -14.11 -4.74 -29.75
N ASP A 247 -13.44 -3.58 -29.77
CA ASP A 247 -12.13 -3.44 -30.42
C ASP A 247 -11.02 -3.78 -29.42
N ILE A 248 -10.45 -4.98 -29.55
CA ILE A 248 -9.36 -5.43 -28.67
C ILE A 248 -8.09 -4.62 -28.85
N ARG A 249 -7.83 -4.08 -30.06
CA ARG A 249 -6.62 -3.30 -30.36
C ARG A 249 -6.64 -1.99 -29.57
N LEU A 250 -7.77 -1.29 -29.63
CA LEU A 250 -8.06 -0.09 -28.85
C LEU A 250 -7.93 -0.36 -27.34
N SER A 251 -8.56 -1.44 -26.88
CA SER A 251 -8.57 -1.85 -25.48
C SER A 251 -7.15 -2.11 -24.94
N MET A 252 -6.30 -2.79 -25.71
CA MET A 252 -4.93 -3.10 -25.30
C MET A 252 -4.02 -1.88 -25.26
N ILE A 253 -4.14 -0.94 -26.21
CA ILE A 253 -3.36 0.30 -26.22
C ILE A 253 -3.72 1.18 -25.02
N ILE A 254 -5.02 1.34 -24.76
CA ILE A 254 -5.51 2.11 -23.60
C ILE A 254 -5.10 1.41 -22.29
N LEU A 255 -5.21 0.08 -22.23
CA LEU A 255 -4.76 -0.70 -21.07
C LEU A 255 -3.29 -0.45 -20.79
N ALA A 256 -2.42 -0.54 -21.81
CA ALA A 256 -0.99 -0.31 -21.68
C ALA A 256 -0.68 1.07 -21.09
N GLY A 257 -1.23 2.15 -21.67
CA GLY A 257 -1.04 3.50 -21.12
C GLY A 257 -1.59 3.63 -19.70
N SER A 258 -2.78 3.08 -19.46
CA SER A 258 -3.46 3.22 -18.17
C SER A 258 -2.75 2.51 -17.01
N LEU A 259 -2.02 1.42 -17.26
CA LEU A 259 -1.26 0.72 -16.22
C LEU A 259 -0.14 1.60 -15.66
N PHE A 260 0.54 2.39 -16.49
CA PHE A 260 1.52 3.38 -16.05
C PHE A 260 0.85 4.54 -15.29
N GLY A 261 -0.23 5.08 -15.86
CA GLY A 261 -0.98 6.17 -15.24
C GLY A 261 -1.48 5.85 -13.83
N ILE A 262 -2.01 4.63 -13.63
CA ILE A 262 -2.57 4.19 -12.35
C ILE A 262 -1.54 4.25 -11.23
N GLN A 263 -0.26 3.97 -11.51
CA GLN A 263 0.79 4.03 -10.49
C GLN A 263 0.97 5.45 -9.96
N ILE A 264 1.03 6.43 -10.85
CA ILE A 264 1.15 7.85 -10.49
C ILE A 264 -0.09 8.31 -9.74
N GLY A 265 -1.28 7.95 -10.24
CA GLY A 265 -2.55 8.29 -9.59
C GLY A 265 -2.66 7.73 -8.17
N ALA A 266 -2.28 6.46 -7.98
CA ALA A 266 -2.33 5.80 -6.68
C ALA A 266 -1.39 6.46 -5.65
N ILE A 267 -0.17 6.83 -6.07
CA ILE A 267 0.77 7.59 -5.22
C ILE A 267 0.18 8.96 -4.88
N GLY A 268 -0.53 9.60 -5.81
CA GLY A 268 -1.24 10.86 -5.54
C GLY A 268 -2.16 10.80 -4.33
N THR A 269 -2.90 9.70 -4.14
CA THR A 269 -3.84 9.57 -3.01
C THR A 269 -3.18 9.46 -1.64
N THR A 270 -1.89 9.11 -1.55
CA THR A 270 -1.19 8.99 -0.26
C THR A 270 -0.66 10.32 0.26
N TYR A 271 -0.43 11.30 -0.61
CA TYR A 271 0.17 12.59 -0.24
C TYR A 271 -0.81 13.77 -0.35
N VAL A 272 -1.98 13.58 -0.95
CA VAL A 272 -2.94 14.66 -1.23
C VAL A 272 -4.14 14.59 -0.30
N LYS A 273 -4.57 15.74 0.23
CA LYS A 273 -5.73 15.88 1.12
C LYS A 273 -7.03 15.50 0.39
N ASP A 274 -7.95 14.83 1.09
CA ASP A 274 -9.26 14.36 0.57
C ASP A 274 -10.03 15.41 -0.25
N HIS A 275 -10.14 16.64 0.27
CA HIS A 275 -10.90 17.69 -0.42
C HIS A 275 -10.27 18.06 -1.77
N VAL A 276 -8.93 18.05 -1.89
CA VAL A 276 -8.23 18.32 -3.16
C VAL A 276 -8.52 17.21 -4.16
N VAL A 277 -8.55 15.95 -3.72
CA VAL A 277 -8.94 14.82 -4.58
C VAL A 277 -10.35 15.03 -5.15
N LYS A 278 -11.30 15.45 -4.31
CA LYS A 278 -12.67 15.76 -4.74
C LYS A 278 -12.75 16.93 -5.71
N PHE A 279 -11.97 18.00 -5.49
CA PHE A 279 -11.92 19.13 -6.43
C PHE A 279 -11.39 18.74 -7.79
N VAL A 280 -10.30 17.98 -7.84
CA VAL A 280 -9.71 17.48 -9.10
C VAL A 280 -10.73 16.63 -9.84
N MET A 281 -11.37 15.68 -9.15
CA MET A 281 -12.41 14.82 -9.71
C MET A 281 -13.57 15.64 -10.29
N ALA A 282 -14.14 16.54 -9.50
CA ALA A 282 -15.27 17.35 -9.95
C ALA A 282 -14.90 18.24 -11.14
N ALA A 283 -13.72 18.85 -11.14
CA ALA A 283 -13.25 19.68 -12.24
C ALA A 283 -13.16 18.88 -13.54
N ILE A 284 -12.52 17.70 -13.53
CA ILE A 284 -12.42 16.85 -14.72
C ILE A 284 -13.81 16.43 -15.20
N MET A 285 -14.69 16.00 -14.30
CA MET A 285 -16.06 15.57 -14.66
C MET A 285 -16.86 16.69 -15.32
N LEU A 286 -16.84 17.89 -14.74
CA LEU A 286 -17.59 19.03 -15.26
C LEU A 286 -17.00 19.55 -16.58
N LEU A 287 -15.68 19.49 -16.77
CA LEU A 287 -15.06 19.84 -18.04
C LEU A 287 -15.35 18.81 -19.15
N VAL A 288 -15.35 17.52 -18.83
CA VAL A 288 -15.75 16.45 -19.78
C VAL A 288 -17.23 16.58 -20.16
N LEU A 289 -18.09 16.98 -19.22
CA LEU A 289 -19.49 17.30 -19.50
C LEU A 289 -19.60 18.39 -20.57
N VAL A 290 -18.84 19.49 -20.44
CA VAL A 290 -18.84 20.58 -21.41
C VAL A 290 -18.49 20.05 -22.80
N SER A 291 -17.50 19.17 -22.91
CA SER A 291 -17.18 18.51 -24.19
C SER A 291 -18.39 17.80 -24.78
N ARG A 292 -19.03 16.88 -24.03
CA ARG A 292 -20.18 16.11 -24.53
C ARG A 292 -21.39 16.98 -24.86
N PHE A 293 -21.61 18.06 -24.13
CA PHE A 293 -22.70 18.99 -24.39
C PHE A 293 -22.62 19.59 -25.80
N PHE A 294 -21.43 19.97 -26.26
CA PHE A 294 -21.26 20.59 -27.59
C PHE A 294 -21.46 19.63 -28.77
N TYR A 295 -21.31 18.32 -28.57
CA TYR A 295 -21.58 17.33 -29.63
C TYR A 295 -23.08 17.03 -29.84
N ILE A 296 -23.92 17.27 -28.82
CA ILE A 296 -25.36 16.91 -28.85
C ILE A 296 -26.11 17.56 -30.04
N PRO A 297 -25.95 18.87 -30.35
CA PRO A 297 -26.64 19.47 -31.49
C PRO A 297 -26.24 18.85 -32.84
N GLY A 298 -24.98 18.45 -33.00
CA GLY A 298 -24.52 17.75 -34.21
C GLY A 298 -25.24 16.43 -34.41
N TYR A 299 -25.32 15.60 -33.36
CA TYR A 299 -26.03 14.33 -33.43
C TYR A 299 -27.55 14.50 -33.64
N LEU A 300 -28.17 15.52 -33.03
CA LEU A 300 -29.59 15.82 -33.25
C LEU A 300 -29.87 16.27 -34.70
N SER A 301 -28.94 17.03 -35.29
CA SER A 301 -29.01 17.44 -36.69
C SER A 301 -28.86 16.24 -37.63
N GLU A 302 -27.93 15.32 -37.35
CA GLU A 302 -27.72 14.10 -38.14
C GLU A 302 -28.94 13.15 -38.08
N LEU A 303 -29.63 13.09 -36.94
CA LEU A 303 -30.87 12.33 -36.76
C LEU A 303 -32.12 13.02 -37.31
N GLY A 304 -32.02 14.24 -37.85
CA GLY A 304 -33.16 15.02 -38.34
C GLY A 304 -34.14 15.46 -37.25
N SER A 305 -33.74 15.46 -35.98
CA SER A 305 -34.58 15.84 -34.83
C SER A 305 -34.68 17.37 -34.65
N ILE A 306 -33.75 18.12 -35.24
CA ILE A 306 -33.75 19.58 -35.29
C ILE A 306 -33.54 20.03 -36.74
N THR A 307 -33.72 21.32 -37.02
CA THR A 307 -33.37 21.90 -38.32
C THR A 307 -31.91 21.63 -38.65
N PRO A 308 -31.59 21.12 -39.86
CA PRO A 308 -30.22 20.80 -40.25
C PRO A 308 -29.28 21.97 -40.03
N LEU A 309 -28.26 21.76 -39.20
CA LEU A 309 -27.22 22.74 -38.95
C LEU A 309 -26.28 22.79 -40.15
N ALA A 310 -25.81 23.98 -40.51
CA ALA A 310 -24.77 24.12 -41.51
C ALA A 310 -23.51 23.34 -41.09
N GLU A 311 -22.83 22.67 -42.03
CA GLU A 311 -21.64 21.86 -41.76
C GLU A 311 -20.55 22.65 -41.01
N GLY A 312 -20.36 23.92 -41.35
CA GLY A 312 -19.43 24.82 -40.66
C GLY A 312 -19.80 25.09 -39.20
N THR A 313 -21.08 25.03 -38.83
CA THR A 313 -21.54 25.16 -37.44
C THR A 313 -21.26 23.87 -36.67
N VAL A 314 -21.57 22.71 -37.26
CA VAL A 314 -21.28 21.39 -36.64
C VAL A 314 -19.78 21.25 -36.38
N ALA A 315 -18.93 21.54 -37.38
CA ALA A 315 -17.48 21.47 -37.23
C ALA A 315 -16.92 22.41 -36.15
N ARG A 316 -17.54 23.58 -35.93
CA ARG A 316 -17.16 24.48 -34.83
C ARG A 316 -17.54 23.90 -33.48
N LEU A 317 -18.75 23.35 -33.35
CA LEU A 317 -19.23 22.73 -32.12
C LEU A 317 -18.36 21.52 -31.75
N ASP A 318 -18.07 20.65 -32.71
CA ASP A 318 -17.20 19.50 -32.53
C ASP A 318 -15.80 19.93 -32.06
N ARG A 319 -15.22 20.95 -32.72
CA ARG A 319 -13.91 21.50 -32.30
C ARG A 319 -13.93 22.06 -30.87
N ILE A 320 -15.00 22.74 -30.46
CA ILE A 320 -15.16 23.20 -29.07
C ILE A 320 -15.21 21.99 -28.13
N GLY A 321 -15.93 20.94 -28.52
CA GLY A 321 -16.00 19.67 -27.79
C GLY A 321 -14.63 19.01 -27.62
N GLU A 322 -13.85 18.89 -28.69
CA GLU A 322 -12.50 18.31 -28.70
C GLU A 322 -11.52 19.11 -27.83
N VAL A 323 -11.47 20.43 -28.03
CA VAL A 323 -10.58 21.33 -27.28
C VAL A 323 -10.93 21.31 -25.80
N SER A 324 -12.22 21.30 -25.45
CA SER A 324 -12.66 21.22 -24.06
C SER A 324 -12.22 19.90 -23.40
N LEU A 325 -12.28 18.78 -24.13
CA LEU A 325 -11.84 17.49 -23.61
C LEU A 325 -10.32 17.39 -23.48
N ALA A 326 -9.58 17.85 -24.48
CA ALA A 326 -8.12 17.92 -24.42
C ALA A 326 -7.67 18.80 -23.25
N PHE A 327 -8.32 19.94 -23.06
CA PHE A 327 -8.11 20.80 -21.90
C PHE A 327 -8.43 20.08 -20.59
N ALA A 328 -9.57 19.38 -20.48
CA ALA A 328 -9.93 18.61 -19.28
C ALA A 328 -8.88 17.56 -18.90
N LEU A 329 -8.36 16.84 -19.90
CA LEU A 329 -7.32 15.82 -19.74
C LEU A 329 -6.00 16.41 -19.24
N VAL A 330 -5.50 17.46 -19.92
CA VAL A 330 -4.24 18.13 -19.57
C VAL A 330 -4.36 18.81 -18.22
N PHE A 331 -5.44 19.57 -18.00
CA PHE A 331 -5.72 20.24 -16.73
C PHE A 331 -5.79 19.24 -15.58
N GLY A 332 -6.51 18.13 -15.77
CA GLY A 332 -6.59 17.04 -14.79
C GLY A 332 -5.23 16.44 -14.46
N ALA A 333 -4.42 16.10 -15.47
CA ALA A 333 -3.09 15.55 -15.27
C ALA A 333 -2.16 16.54 -14.53
N VAL A 334 -2.15 17.81 -14.94
CA VAL A 334 -1.36 18.86 -14.29
C VAL A 334 -1.78 19.06 -12.84
N MET A 335 -3.09 19.13 -12.58
CA MET A 335 -3.63 19.25 -11.22
C MET A 335 -3.21 18.08 -10.33
N ILE A 336 -3.26 16.84 -10.83
CA ILE A 336 -2.82 15.65 -10.06
C ILE A 336 -1.33 15.75 -9.75
N VAL A 337 -0.49 16.06 -10.74
CA VAL A 337 0.97 16.15 -10.55
C VAL A 337 1.33 17.30 -9.61
N GLN A 338 0.70 18.47 -9.75
CA GLN A 338 0.92 19.61 -8.85
C GLN A 338 0.48 19.30 -7.42
N ALA A 339 -0.68 18.67 -7.25
CA ALA A 339 -1.17 18.28 -5.94
C ALA A 339 -0.21 17.28 -5.28
N LEU A 340 0.26 16.27 -6.03
CA LEU A 340 1.24 15.30 -5.56
C LEU A 340 2.57 15.98 -5.17
N TYR A 341 3.10 16.86 -6.02
CA TYR A 341 4.35 17.58 -5.72
C TYR A 341 4.23 18.44 -4.45
N ARG A 342 3.13 19.19 -4.31
CA ARG A 342 2.85 19.97 -3.11
C ARG A 342 2.71 19.09 -1.87
N GLY A 343 1.94 18.01 -1.96
CA GLY A 343 1.74 17.06 -0.87
C GLY A 343 3.05 16.43 -0.39
N MET A 344 3.90 15.95 -1.31
CA MET A 344 5.21 15.40 -0.96
C MET A 344 6.15 16.44 -0.35
N ARG A 345 6.08 17.70 -0.81
CA ARG A 345 6.88 18.79 -0.26
C ARG A 345 6.40 19.19 1.14
N GLU A 346 5.09 19.31 1.35
CA GLU A 346 4.49 19.55 2.67
C GLU A 346 4.88 18.45 3.65
N HIS A 347 4.82 17.18 3.23
CA HIS A 347 5.24 16.04 4.05
C HIS A 347 6.73 16.12 4.43
N ARG A 348 7.62 16.36 3.45
CA ARG A 348 9.06 16.53 3.71
C ARG A 348 9.36 17.71 4.63
N LEU A 349 8.67 18.83 4.46
CA LEU A 349 8.84 20.01 5.32
C LEU A 349 8.30 19.74 6.73
N ALA A 350 7.20 19.02 6.87
CA ALA A 350 6.66 18.61 8.17
C ALA A 350 7.61 17.63 8.88
N GLU A 351 8.19 16.67 8.15
CA GLU A 351 9.24 15.78 8.68
C GLU A 351 10.48 16.56 9.11
N ALA A 352 10.95 17.51 8.29
CA ALA A 352 12.09 18.35 8.62
C ALA A 352 11.82 19.28 9.82
N ALA A 353 10.61 19.87 9.90
CA ALA A 353 10.20 20.70 11.02
C ALA A 353 10.03 19.88 12.30
N ALA A 354 9.47 18.67 12.21
CA ALA A 354 9.38 17.75 13.35
C ALA A 354 10.76 17.28 13.82
N ALA A 355 11.70 17.05 12.90
CA ALA A 355 13.10 16.74 13.23
C ALA A 355 13.82 17.93 13.88
N ALA A 356 13.58 19.16 13.39
CA ALA A 356 14.14 20.38 13.99
C ALA A 356 13.56 20.67 15.39
N ALA A 357 12.25 20.52 15.56
CA ALA A 357 11.58 20.68 16.86
C ALA A 357 12.03 19.60 17.87
N ALA A 358 12.30 18.38 17.41
CA ALA A 358 12.86 17.33 18.26
C ALA A 358 14.30 17.66 18.69
N LEU A 359 15.10 18.32 17.84
CA LEU A 359 16.44 18.81 18.19
C LEU A 359 16.40 19.96 19.21
N GLU A 360 15.44 20.89 19.09
CA GLU A 360 15.26 21.99 20.06
C GLU A 360 14.74 21.50 21.42
N ALA A 361 13.92 20.45 21.46
CA ALA A 361 13.43 19.84 22.70
C ALA A 361 14.52 19.13 23.53
N VAL A 362 15.70 18.88 22.95
CA VAL A 362 16.87 18.25 23.60
C VAL A 362 17.87 19.30 24.12
N ALA A 363 17.59 20.60 23.98
CA ALA A 363 18.42 21.64 24.59
C ALA A 363 18.40 21.51 26.14
N PRO A 364 19.56 21.46 26.81
CA PRO A 364 19.62 21.19 28.24
C PRO A 364 18.96 22.33 29.04
N ALA A 365 17.93 21.98 29.82
CA ALA A 365 17.35 22.89 30.79
C ALA A 365 18.42 23.28 31.82
N ALA A 366 18.59 24.59 32.05
CA ALA A 366 19.45 25.10 33.10
C ALA A 366 18.98 24.56 34.46
N LEU A 367 19.87 23.85 35.16
CA LEU A 367 19.61 23.28 36.48
C LEU A 367 19.26 24.38 37.49
N PRO A 368 18.22 24.20 38.33
CA PRO A 368 17.90 25.16 39.37
C PRO A 368 19.00 25.22 40.44
N ALA A 369 19.37 26.44 40.84
CA ALA A 369 20.34 26.68 41.90
C ALA A 369 19.80 26.18 43.24
N GLY A 370 20.38 25.11 43.79
CA GLY A 370 20.06 24.61 45.15
C GLY A 370 20.05 23.10 45.37
N ALA A 371 20.45 22.26 44.42
CA ALA A 371 20.56 20.81 44.67
C ALA A 371 21.74 20.48 45.63
N PRO A 372 21.59 19.53 46.57
CA PRO A 372 22.61 19.20 47.56
C PRO A 372 23.86 18.59 46.91
N PRO A 373 25.04 18.69 47.57
CA PRO A 373 26.31 18.26 46.98
C PRO A 373 26.30 16.74 46.77
N VAL A 374 26.44 16.34 45.51
CA VAL A 374 26.64 14.95 45.11
C VAL A 374 27.99 14.51 45.67
N THR A 375 27.97 13.52 46.57
CA THR A 375 29.17 12.82 47.06
C THR A 375 29.99 12.31 45.88
N GLU A 376 31.29 12.61 45.92
CA GLU A 376 32.30 12.21 44.93
C GLU A 376 32.21 10.71 44.62
N ILE A 377 31.65 10.40 43.47
CA ILE A 377 31.92 9.14 42.78
C ILE A 377 33.25 9.38 42.05
N VAL A 378 34.32 8.79 42.58
CA VAL A 378 35.61 8.71 41.91
C VAL A 378 35.37 8.14 40.51
N PRO A 379 35.74 8.84 39.42
CA PRO A 379 35.56 8.31 38.08
C PRO A 379 36.50 7.12 37.93
N ALA A 380 35.93 5.92 37.84
CA ALA A 380 36.63 4.78 37.29
C ALA A 380 37.20 5.18 35.92
N PRO A 381 38.42 4.74 35.56
CA PRO A 381 39.04 5.12 34.30
C PRO A 381 38.08 4.83 33.17
N VAL A 382 37.96 5.77 32.22
CA VAL A 382 37.13 5.65 31.03
C VAL A 382 37.59 4.43 30.24
N GLN A 383 36.97 3.30 30.55
CA GLN A 383 37.08 2.06 29.83
C GLN A 383 36.12 2.21 28.66
N ILE A 384 36.69 2.27 27.45
CA ILE A 384 35.94 2.26 26.20
C ILE A 384 34.94 1.09 26.29
N SER A 385 33.65 1.42 26.27
CA SER A 385 32.55 0.53 26.68
C SER A 385 32.57 -0.80 25.91
N PRO A 386 32.51 -1.98 26.57
CA PRO A 386 32.54 -3.25 25.87
C PRO A 386 31.20 -3.50 25.16
N LEU A 387 31.20 -3.39 23.84
CA LEU A 387 30.11 -3.73 22.92
C LEU A 387 29.74 -5.23 23.01
N ALA A 388 29.00 -5.67 24.04
CA ALA A 388 28.38 -7.02 24.08
C ALA A 388 27.46 -7.30 25.31
N ARG A 389 27.02 -6.30 26.09
CA ARG A 389 26.46 -6.63 27.42
C ARG A 389 25.11 -7.34 27.42
N PHE A 390 24.29 -7.25 26.37
CA PHE A 390 23.00 -7.95 26.28
C PHE A 390 22.20 -7.92 27.60
N GLU A 391 22.22 -6.80 28.32
CA GLU A 391 21.62 -6.67 29.67
C GLU A 391 20.17 -6.20 29.58
N ARG A 392 19.83 -5.42 28.55
CA ARG A 392 18.48 -4.87 28.35
C ARG A 392 17.99 -5.13 26.94
N PHE A 393 16.88 -5.85 26.83
CA PHE A 393 16.23 -6.17 25.55
C PHE A 393 14.97 -5.33 25.35
N LEU A 394 14.67 -5.01 24.10
CA LEU A 394 13.36 -4.50 23.67
C LEU A 394 12.75 -5.44 22.63
N ALA A 395 11.67 -6.13 22.99
CA ALA A 395 10.88 -6.91 22.05
C ALA A 395 9.70 -6.09 21.52
N ALA A 396 9.66 -5.86 20.20
CA ALA A 396 8.52 -5.20 19.55
C ALA A 396 7.48 -6.23 19.12
N SER A 397 6.24 -6.07 19.57
CA SER A 397 5.15 -7.00 19.25
C SER A 397 3.86 -6.32 18.85
N ASP A 398 3.28 -6.79 17.75
CA ASP A 398 1.98 -6.34 17.23
C ASP A 398 0.88 -7.43 17.32
N GLY A 399 1.18 -8.52 18.02
CA GLY A 399 0.27 -9.66 18.19
C GLY A 399 0.19 -10.57 16.96
N SER A 400 1.08 -10.40 15.98
CA SER A 400 1.17 -11.30 14.82
C SER A 400 1.97 -12.57 15.14
N GLU A 401 1.79 -13.59 14.31
CA GLU A 401 2.62 -14.81 14.36
C GLU A 401 4.11 -14.54 14.13
N PHE A 402 4.46 -13.42 13.49
CA PHE A 402 5.84 -13.01 13.22
C PHE A 402 6.48 -12.37 14.45
N SER A 403 5.74 -11.53 15.19
CA SER A 403 6.23 -10.98 16.45
C SER A 403 6.22 -12.00 17.58
N ALA A 404 5.32 -13.00 17.53
CA ALA A 404 5.28 -14.08 18.52
C ALA A 404 6.60 -14.87 18.58
N ALA A 405 7.26 -15.09 17.44
CA ALA A 405 8.58 -15.73 17.42
C ALA A 405 9.65 -14.84 18.06
N ALA A 406 9.65 -13.55 17.75
CA ALA A 406 10.57 -12.59 18.34
C ALA A 406 10.44 -12.50 19.86
N VAL A 407 9.21 -12.41 20.38
CA VAL A 407 8.93 -12.39 21.82
C VAL A 407 9.40 -13.67 22.49
N ARG A 408 9.09 -14.82 21.91
CA ARG A 408 9.46 -16.12 22.45
C ARG A 408 10.97 -16.29 22.56
N GLU A 409 11.71 -15.96 21.50
CA GLU A 409 13.16 -16.04 21.52
C GLU A 409 13.77 -14.96 22.43
N ALA A 410 13.20 -13.76 22.50
CA ALA A 410 13.63 -12.72 23.45
C ALA A 410 13.51 -13.17 24.91
N ILE A 411 12.39 -13.81 25.30
CA ILE A 411 12.22 -14.40 26.63
C ILE A 411 13.24 -15.50 26.87
N SER A 412 13.42 -16.41 25.91
CA SER A 412 14.36 -17.52 26.06
C SER A 412 15.80 -17.04 26.22
N MET A 413 16.22 -16.06 25.41
CA MET A 413 17.55 -15.47 25.51
C MET A 413 17.72 -14.71 26.82
N ALA A 414 16.75 -13.88 27.21
CA ALA A 414 16.81 -13.11 28.45
C ALA A 414 16.90 -14.03 29.68
N SER A 415 16.19 -15.15 29.67
CA SER A 415 16.27 -16.18 30.73
C SER A 415 17.67 -16.78 30.84
N LYS A 416 18.35 -17.02 29.71
CA LYS A 416 19.71 -17.58 29.68
C LYS A 416 20.76 -16.59 30.19
N CYS A 417 20.69 -15.32 29.80
CA CYS A 417 21.71 -14.31 30.12
C CYS A 417 21.36 -13.40 31.31
N GLY A 418 20.18 -13.57 31.92
CA GLY A 418 19.73 -12.72 33.03
C GLY A 418 19.36 -11.30 32.63
N ALA A 419 19.03 -11.07 31.35
CA ALA A 419 18.68 -9.75 30.85
C ALA A 419 17.30 -9.27 31.32
N GLN A 420 17.13 -7.95 31.46
CA GLN A 420 15.83 -7.32 31.63
C GLN A 420 15.13 -7.24 30.27
N LEU A 421 13.89 -7.71 30.20
CA LEU A 421 13.07 -7.67 28.99
C LEU A 421 12.09 -6.49 29.05
N ASN A 422 12.15 -5.62 28.06
CA ASN A 422 11.11 -4.64 27.77
C ASN A 422 10.29 -5.13 26.59
N VAL A 423 8.97 -5.04 26.67
CA VAL A 423 8.08 -5.44 25.57
C VAL A 423 7.20 -4.27 25.21
N MET A 424 7.16 -3.92 23.92
CA MET A 424 6.30 -2.84 23.45
C MET A 424 5.25 -3.32 22.46
N SER A 425 4.10 -2.66 22.50
CA SER A 425 3.05 -2.75 21.50
C SER A 425 2.64 -1.35 21.09
N LEU A 426 2.46 -1.12 19.78
CA LEU A 426 2.03 0.17 19.26
C LEU A 426 0.54 0.14 18.91
N VAL A 427 -0.21 1.10 19.44
CA VAL A 427 -1.55 1.44 18.95
C VAL A 427 -1.41 2.66 18.04
N ALA A 428 -1.78 2.50 16.77
CA ALA A 428 -1.58 3.53 15.76
C ALA A 428 -2.55 4.70 15.99
N THR A 429 -2.04 5.93 16.12
CA THR A 429 -2.83 7.16 16.35
C THR A 429 -2.91 8.08 15.15
N GLY A 430 -2.63 7.57 13.94
CA GLY A 430 -2.70 8.34 12.69
C GLY A 430 -4.10 8.92 12.41
N VAL A 431 -4.17 9.89 11.49
CA VAL A 431 -5.42 10.56 11.05
C VAL A 431 -6.49 9.54 10.59
N GLU A 432 -6.09 8.35 10.13
CA GLU A 432 -6.97 7.22 9.80
C GLU A 432 -7.61 6.53 11.02
N HIS A 433 -6.95 6.50 12.19
CA HIS A 433 -7.47 5.91 13.44
C HIS A 433 -8.27 6.91 14.28
N ALA A 434 -8.05 8.23 14.11
CA ALA A 434 -8.91 9.26 14.70
C ALA A 434 -10.37 9.19 14.20
N ALA A 435 -10.62 8.54 13.05
CA ALA A 435 -11.96 8.31 12.51
C ALA A 435 -12.66 7.06 13.08
N LEU A 436 -11.93 6.17 13.75
CA LEU A 436 -12.47 5.04 14.50
C LEU A 436 -12.79 5.56 15.90
N GLY A 437 -14.07 5.87 16.16
CA GLY A 437 -14.50 6.52 17.41
C GLY A 437 -13.95 5.88 18.69
N GLU A 438 -13.96 6.65 19.77
CA GLU A 438 -13.30 6.37 21.06
C GLU A 438 -13.45 4.93 21.58
N ALA A 439 -14.59 4.28 21.33
CA ALA A 439 -14.85 2.88 21.70
C ALA A 439 -13.95 1.87 20.96
N VAL A 440 -13.64 2.09 19.68
CA VAL A 440 -12.77 1.20 18.90
C VAL A 440 -11.31 1.40 19.27
N LEU A 441 -10.89 2.65 19.49
CA LEU A 441 -9.56 2.94 20.01
C LEU A 441 -9.37 2.29 21.39
N LYS A 442 -10.36 2.44 22.28
CA LYS A 442 -10.36 1.77 23.59
C LYS A 442 -10.30 0.25 23.44
N GLN A 443 -11.06 -0.34 22.52
CA GLN A 443 -11.00 -1.78 22.28
C GLN A 443 -9.62 -2.22 21.76
N GLU A 444 -9.00 -1.49 20.83
CA GLU A 444 -7.64 -1.80 20.36
C GLU A 444 -6.60 -1.65 21.48
N MET A 445 -6.74 -0.63 22.33
CA MET A 445 -5.91 -0.45 23.52
C MET A 445 -6.08 -1.60 24.51
N ASP A 446 -7.32 -1.98 24.82
CA ASP A 446 -7.63 -3.10 25.73
C ASP A 446 -7.05 -4.42 25.18
N MET A 447 -7.15 -4.66 23.87
CA MET A 447 -6.56 -5.82 23.22
C MET A 447 -5.03 -5.79 23.24
N ALA A 448 -4.41 -4.64 22.98
CA ALA A 448 -2.97 -4.48 22.99
C ALA A 448 -2.41 -4.63 24.41
N GLN A 449 -3.11 -4.10 25.42
CA GLN A 449 -2.76 -4.25 26.83
C GLN A 449 -2.90 -5.71 27.27
N ALA A 450 -4.00 -6.39 26.96
CA ALA A 450 -4.18 -7.81 27.26
C ALA A 450 -3.10 -8.68 26.61
N HIS A 451 -2.67 -8.33 25.39
CA HIS A 451 -1.55 -9.00 24.72
C HIS A 451 -0.22 -8.79 25.47
N LEU A 452 0.08 -7.56 25.89
CA LEU A 452 1.27 -7.25 26.69
C LEU A 452 1.26 -7.98 28.04
N ASP A 453 0.12 -8.03 28.73
CA ASP A 453 -0.02 -8.73 30.01
C ASP A 453 0.21 -10.24 29.86
N GLY A 454 -0.27 -10.82 28.75
CA GLY A 454 0.01 -12.21 28.38
C GLY A 454 1.50 -12.48 28.21
N ILE A 455 2.22 -11.59 27.51
CA ILE A 455 3.68 -11.70 27.34
C ILE A 455 4.40 -11.55 28.67
N ARG A 456 4.00 -10.58 29.50
CA ARG A 456 4.58 -10.36 30.82
C ARG A 456 4.46 -11.60 31.70
N THR A 457 3.29 -12.24 31.69
CA THR A 457 3.04 -13.49 32.41
C THR A 457 3.96 -14.60 31.91
N GLN A 458 4.13 -14.76 30.59
CA GLN A 458 5.07 -15.73 30.01
C GLN A 458 6.52 -15.48 30.44
N ALA A 459 6.96 -14.23 30.41
CA ALA A 459 8.31 -13.85 30.81
C ALA A 459 8.58 -14.11 32.30
N LEU A 460 7.65 -13.72 33.18
CA LEU A 460 7.74 -13.99 34.62
C LEU A 460 7.75 -15.49 34.94
N THR A 461 6.98 -16.29 34.20
CA THR A 461 6.97 -17.76 34.33
C THR A 461 8.32 -18.37 33.93
N ALA A 462 9.02 -17.75 32.98
CA ALA A 462 10.38 -18.12 32.57
C ALA A 462 11.49 -17.50 33.44
N GLY A 463 11.14 -16.83 34.55
CA GLY A 463 12.09 -16.20 35.47
C GLY A 463 12.72 -14.90 34.96
N VAL A 464 12.11 -14.24 33.97
CA VAL A 464 12.64 -13.03 33.33
C VAL A 464 11.94 -11.79 33.87
N ALA A 465 12.72 -10.80 34.33
CA ALA A 465 12.20 -9.48 34.70
C ALA A 465 11.63 -8.78 33.45
N CYS A 466 10.34 -8.46 33.47
CA CYS A 466 9.62 -7.98 32.28
C CYS A 466 8.78 -6.73 32.55
N GLU A 467 9.07 -5.67 31.80
CA GLU A 467 8.31 -4.42 31.74
C GLU A 467 7.58 -4.29 30.40
N THR A 468 6.36 -3.76 30.43
CA THR A 468 5.50 -3.62 29.25
C THR A 468 5.21 -2.15 28.95
N HIS A 469 5.24 -1.81 27.65
CA HIS A 469 5.14 -0.43 27.16
C HIS A 469 4.07 -0.35 26.06
N LEU A 470 2.90 0.21 26.38
CA LEU A 470 1.86 0.50 25.40
C LEU A 470 2.12 1.89 24.78
N ILE A 471 2.59 1.91 23.55
CA ILE A 471 2.98 3.14 22.86
C ILE A 471 1.88 3.62 21.93
N HIS A 472 1.69 4.93 21.89
CA HIS A 472 0.76 5.62 21.00
C HIS A 472 1.57 6.39 19.98
N GLY A 473 1.44 6.07 18.70
CA GLY A 473 2.28 6.72 17.68
C GLY A 473 1.82 6.45 16.26
N GLN A 474 2.43 7.14 15.30
CA GLN A 474 2.06 7.04 13.89
C GLN A 474 2.99 6.10 13.09
N THR A 475 4.25 6.02 13.49
CA THR A 475 5.32 5.30 12.77
C THR A 475 5.99 4.28 13.67
N VAL A 476 5.79 2.98 13.38
CA VAL A 476 6.26 1.86 14.21
C VAL A 476 7.76 1.88 14.44
N ASP A 477 8.53 2.11 13.39
CA ASP A 477 9.99 2.11 13.39
C ASP A 477 10.59 3.19 14.28
N ARG A 478 10.10 4.43 14.18
CA ARG A 478 10.54 5.54 15.01
C ARG A 478 10.25 5.31 16.50
N GLU A 479 9.05 4.86 16.82
CA GLU A 479 8.62 4.61 18.20
C GLU A 479 9.44 3.48 18.87
N ILE A 480 9.83 2.46 18.10
CA ILE A 480 10.74 1.41 18.56
C ILE A 480 12.11 1.99 18.91
N VAL A 481 12.68 2.80 18.01
CA VAL A 481 14.02 3.38 18.20
C VAL A 481 14.03 4.38 19.37
N GLU A 482 13.06 5.28 19.44
CA GLU A 482 12.95 6.26 20.52
C GLU A 482 12.74 5.58 21.88
N LEU A 483 11.92 4.52 21.96
CA LEU A 483 11.78 3.76 23.20
C LEU A 483 13.08 3.04 23.58
N ALA A 484 13.78 2.45 22.60
CA ALA A 484 15.07 1.81 22.84
C ALA A 484 16.09 2.81 23.43
N GLU A 485 16.13 4.04 22.91
CA GLU A 485 17.02 5.10 23.40
C GLU A 485 16.67 5.52 24.83
N ARG A 486 15.38 5.76 25.10
CA ARG A 486 14.91 6.14 26.44
C ARG A 486 15.26 5.10 27.50
N LEU A 487 15.20 3.82 27.14
CA LEU A 487 15.46 2.71 28.06
C LEU A 487 16.94 2.27 28.10
N ASN A 488 17.79 2.86 27.24
CA ASN A 488 19.18 2.43 27.01
C ASN A 488 19.26 0.91 26.75
N VAL A 489 18.53 0.47 25.72
CA VAL A 489 18.44 -0.94 25.32
C VAL A 489 19.67 -1.34 24.52
N ASP A 490 20.24 -2.51 24.82
CA ASP A 490 21.41 -3.05 24.11
C ASP A 490 21.03 -3.86 22.86
N LEU A 491 19.82 -4.43 22.86
CA LEU A 491 19.31 -5.30 21.80
C LEU A 491 17.81 -5.09 21.53
N ILE A 492 17.48 -4.72 20.31
CA ILE A 492 16.10 -4.76 19.80
C ILE A 492 15.85 -6.14 19.19
N VAL A 493 14.81 -6.84 19.64
CA VAL A 493 14.37 -8.13 19.09
C VAL A 493 13.04 -7.94 18.37
N MET A 494 12.99 -8.26 17.08
CA MET A 494 11.78 -8.07 16.30
C MET A 494 11.56 -9.19 15.27
N GLY A 495 10.30 -9.37 14.88
CA GLY A 495 9.96 -10.27 13.80
C GLY A 495 10.46 -9.71 12.47
N ARG A 496 10.73 -10.61 11.51
CA ARG A 496 11.01 -10.21 10.11
C ARG A 496 9.87 -9.39 9.48
N ARG A 497 8.65 -9.50 10.02
CA ARG A 497 7.42 -8.89 9.51
C ARG A 497 6.52 -8.48 10.67
N GLY A 498 5.57 -7.60 10.39
CA GLY A 498 4.44 -7.30 11.26
C GLY A 498 3.09 -7.71 10.66
N ARG A 499 2.02 -7.27 11.31
CA ARG A 499 0.60 -7.51 11.00
C ARG A 499 0.18 -6.93 9.64
N ARG A 500 0.98 -6.04 9.06
CA ARG A 500 0.70 -5.29 7.82
C ARG A 500 1.81 -5.57 6.78
N GLY A 501 1.58 -6.47 5.80
CA GLY A 501 2.55 -6.71 4.71
C GLY A 501 2.24 -7.93 3.83
N LEU A 502 2.56 -7.85 2.53
CA LEU A 502 1.95 -8.68 1.48
C LEU A 502 2.90 -9.41 0.52
N ALA A 503 4.09 -9.76 0.99
CA ALA A 503 4.91 -10.78 0.36
C ALA A 503 5.36 -11.77 1.44
N ARG A 504 4.99 -13.05 1.30
CA ARG A 504 5.42 -14.14 2.21
C ARG A 504 6.96 -14.33 2.22
N MET A 505 7.69 -13.65 1.32
CA MET A 505 9.13 -13.77 1.11
C MET A 505 9.94 -12.47 1.32
N MET A 506 9.35 -11.29 1.60
CA MET A 506 10.11 -10.03 1.78
C MET A 506 10.16 -9.53 3.24
N LEU A 507 11.17 -8.73 3.57
CA LEU A 507 11.46 -8.04 4.83
C LEU A 507 10.43 -6.92 5.04
N GLY A 508 9.96 -6.74 6.28
CA GLY A 508 9.03 -5.67 6.61
C GLY A 508 9.68 -4.28 6.54
N HIS A 509 8.93 -3.28 6.07
CA HIS A 509 9.39 -1.88 6.01
C HIS A 509 9.86 -1.38 7.39
N ALA A 510 9.09 -1.65 8.44
CA ALA A 510 9.47 -1.26 9.81
C ALA A 510 10.79 -1.93 10.26
N THR A 511 11.01 -3.20 9.93
CA THR A 511 12.26 -3.91 10.27
C THR A 511 13.46 -3.26 9.61
N ALA A 512 13.40 -2.96 8.30
CA ALA A 512 14.49 -2.31 7.59
C ALA A 512 14.81 -0.91 8.18
N GLN A 513 13.77 -0.13 8.49
CA GLN A 513 13.92 1.21 9.08
C GLN A 513 14.51 1.18 10.49
N VAL A 514 14.06 0.25 11.35
CA VAL A 514 14.64 0.06 12.69
C VAL A 514 16.11 -0.30 12.60
N ILE A 515 16.51 -1.22 11.71
CA ILE A 515 17.93 -1.56 11.55
C ILE A 515 18.72 -0.36 11.05
N GLY A 516 18.17 0.48 10.16
CA GLY A 516 18.81 1.70 9.71
C GLY A 516 19.08 2.69 10.84
N MET A 517 18.06 2.95 11.68
CA MET A 517 18.07 4.05 12.65
C MET A 517 18.51 3.67 14.08
N ALA A 518 18.43 2.40 14.48
CA ALA A 518 18.76 2.00 15.85
C ALA A 518 20.22 2.31 16.22
N HIS A 519 20.43 2.79 17.46
CA HIS A 519 21.75 2.99 18.05
C HIS A 519 22.36 1.69 18.60
N CYS A 520 21.55 0.64 18.76
CA CYS A 520 21.95 -0.64 19.35
C CYS A 520 21.73 -1.82 18.37
N ASN A 521 22.16 -3.01 18.79
CA ASN A 521 22.08 -4.21 17.97
C ASN A 521 20.62 -4.59 17.68
N VAL A 522 20.36 -5.16 16.50
CA VAL A 522 19.01 -5.58 16.09
C VAL A 522 19.01 -7.05 15.71
N MET A 523 18.22 -7.84 16.46
CA MET A 523 17.98 -9.25 16.18
C MET A 523 16.65 -9.42 15.43
N VAL A 524 16.71 -9.98 14.23
CA VAL A 524 15.55 -10.29 13.42
C VAL A 524 15.26 -11.78 13.46
N ILE A 525 14.06 -12.14 13.91
CA ILE A 525 13.63 -13.53 14.10
C ILE A 525 12.61 -13.93 13.03
N PRO A 526 12.94 -14.88 12.13
CA PRO A 526 11.94 -15.53 11.28
C PRO A 526 10.94 -16.37 12.09
N ARG A 527 9.73 -16.54 11.56
CA ARG A 527 8.60 -17.19 12.26
C ARG A 527 8.93 -18.54 12.90
N ALA A 528 9.67 -19.39 12.19
CA ALA A 528 10.00 -20.76 12.62
C ALA A 528 11.41 -20.89 13.23
N ALA A 529 12.19 -19.80 13.28
CA ALA A 529 13.54 -19.83 13.80
C ALA A 529 13.55 -20.06 15.32
N ARG A 530 14.59 -20.75 15.78
CA ARG A 530 14.93 -20.94 17.20
C ARG A 530 16.37 -20.48 17.40
N VAL A 531 16.64 -19.79 18.50
CA VAL A 531 18.00 -19.33 18.85
C VAL A 531 18.46 -20.16 20.04
N GLU A 532 18.98 -21.35 19.75
CA GLU A 532 19.44 -22.27 20.78
C GLU A 532 20.85 -21.94 21.25
N GLY A 533 21.65 -21.32 20.38
CA GLY A 533 23.05 -21.00 20.58
C GLY A 533 23.95 -22.19 20.25
N ARG A 534 23.56 -23.03 19.29
CA ARG A 534 24.34 -24.24 18.92
C ARG A 534 25.43 -23.92 17.90
N HIS A 535 25.09 -23.14 16.86
CA HIS A 535 26.01 -22.88 15.76
C HIS A 535 25.78 -21.49 15.16
N ILE A 536 26.79 -20.64 15.31
CA ILE A 536 26.80 -19.26 14.81
C ILE A 536 27.57 -19.19 13.49
N VAL A 537 26.95 -18.59 12.47
CA VAL A 537 27.64 -18.18 11.25
C VAL A 537 27.95 -16.69 11.35
N LEU A 538 29.24 -16.33 11.32
CA LEU A 538 29.70 -14.95 11.28
C LEU A 538 30.06 -14.58 9.84
N ALA A 539 29.34 -13.63 9.26
CA ALA A 539 29.68 -13.06 7.95
C ALA A 539 30.61 -11.86 8.11
N THR A 540 31.79 -11.91 7.49
CA THR A 540 32.79 -10.84 7.57
C THR A 540 33.38 -10.48 6.21
N ASP A 541 33.52 -9.18 5.97
CA ASP A 541 34.29 -8.61 4.87
C ASP A 541 35.53 -7.84 5.38
N GLY A 542 35.82 -7.92 6.68
CA GLY A 542 36.92 -7.20 7.33
C GLY A 542 36.71 -5.69 7.46
N SER A 543 35.50 -5.19 7.21
CA SER A 543 35.14 -3.80 7.52
C SER A 543 34.98 -3.59 9.03
N ARG A 544 34.99 -2.33 9.48
CA ARG A 544 34.76 -1.99 10.90
C ARG A 544 33.46 -2.57 11.47
N PHE A 545 32.41 -2.64 10.64
CA PHE A 545 31.10 -3.15 11.05
C PHE A 545 31.14 -4.68 11.17
N ALA A 546 31.89 -5.35 10.29
CA ALA A 546 32.14 -6.78 10.40
C ALA A 546 33.03 -7.12 11.60
N ASP A 547 33.98 -6.26 11.96
CA ASP A 547 34.81 -6.43 13.15
C ASP A 547 33.99 -6.27 14.45
N ALA A 548 33.08 -5.28 14.53
CA ALA A 548 32.12 -5.17 15.63
C ALA A 548 31.23 -6.43 15.73
N ALA A 549 30.79 -6.95 14.57
CA ALA A 549 30.04 -8.19 14.49
C ALA A 549 30.86 -9.40 14.97
N ALA A 550 32.15 -9.45 14.66
CA ALA A 550 33.06 -10.50 15.11
C ALA A 550 33.23 -10.50 16.63
N ILE A 551 33.44 -9.34 17.24
CA ILE A 551 33.54 -9.19 18.70
C ILE A 551 32.25 -9.67 19.38
N THR A 552 31.10 -9.25 18.85
CA THR A 552 29.79 -9.67 19.37
C THR A 552 29.59 -11.19 19.22
N ALA A 553 29.97 -11.75 18.07
CA ALA A 553 29.87 -13.20 17.82
C ALA A 553 30.77 -14.02 18.75
N VAL A 554 31.99 -13.56 19.05
CA VAL A 554 32.90 -14.18 20.01
C VAL A 554 32.25 -14.23 21.39
N GLY A 555 31.71 -13.10 21.87
CA GLY A 555 31.02 -13.04 23.16
C GLY A 555 29.83 -14.00 23.24
N MET A 556 29.00 -14.04 22.19
CA MET A 556 27.86 -14.97 22.13
C MET A 556 28.29 -16.44 22.05
N ALA A 557 29.29 -16.75 21.22
CA ALA A 557 29.77 -18.12 21.05
C ALA A 557 30.40 -18.66 22.33
N SER A 558 31.20 -17.85 23.02
CA SER A 558 31.78 -18.19 24.32
C SER A 558 30.69 -18.43 25.37
N PHE A 559 29.72 -17.51 25.48
CA PHE A 559 28.62 -17.63 26.44
C PHE A 559 27.75 -18.88 26.20
N CYS A 560 27.39 -19.15 24.95
CA CYS A 560 26.54 -20.29 24.58
C CYS A 560 27.31 -21.61 24.42
N LYS A 561 28.65 -21.58 24.44
CA LYS A 561 29.52 -22.69 23.99
C LYS A 561 29.16 -23.16 22.58
N ALA A 562 28.85 -22.20 21.71
CA ALA A 562 28.45 -22.45 20.33
C ALA A 562 29.67 -22.79 19.47
N ARG A 563 29.48 -23.63 18.45
CA ARG A 563 30.41 -23.69 17.32
C ARG A 563 30.28 -22.42 16.48
N ALA A 564 31.36 -22.00 15.84
CA ALA A 564 31.37 -20.86 14.93
C ALA A 564 31.88 -21.24 13.54
N THR A 565 31.21 -20.73 12.50
CA THR A 565 31.72 -20.74 11.12
C THR A 565 31.90 -19.30 10.67
N VAL A 566 33.14 -18.90 10.38
CA VAL A 566 33.48 -17.58 9.87
C VAL A 566 33.48 -17.62 8.34
N VAL A 567 32.64 -16.81 7.71
CA VAL A 567 32.44 -16.78 6.26
C VAL A 567 32.85 -15.44 5.70
N SER A 568 33.69 -15.46 4.67
CA SER A 568 33.93 -14.31 3.80
C SER A 568 33.68 -14.70 2.34
N VAL A 569 33.17 -13.74 1.56
CA VAL A 569 32.82 -13.97 0.15
C VAL A 569 33.61 -13.01 -0.71
N ALA A 570 34.56 -13.55 -1.47
CA ALA A 570 35.41 -12.79 -2.37
C ALA A 570 34.61 -12.26 -3.57
N SER A 571 34.84 -10.99 -3.92
CA SER A 571 34.19 -10.35 -5.07
C SER A 571 34.79 -10.87 -6.38
N THR A 572 33.95 -11.09 -7.39
CA THR A 572 34.32 -11.55 -8.74
C THR A 572 34.75 -10.40 -9.68
N GLY A 573 34.97 -9.18 -9.15
CA GLY A 573 35.37 -8.00 -9.94
C GLY A 573 36.88 -7.92 -10.25
N PRO A 574 37.28 -7.11 -11.25
CA PRO A 574 38.69 -6.89 -11.55
C PRO A 574 39.33 -6.03 -10.45
N GLY A 575 40.13 -6.68 -9.60
CA GLY A 575 40.91 -6.06 -8.52
C GLY A 575 42.03 -7.01 -8.06
N PRO A 576 43.05 -6.49 -7.34
CA PRO A 576 44.10 -7.33 -6.74
C PRO A 576 43.50 -8.38 -5.79
N ASP A 577 44.23 -9.50 -5.63
CA ASP A 577 43.89 -10.76 -4.91
C ASP A 577 42.78 -10.69 -3.84
N SER A 578 41.52 -10.61 -4.28
CA SER A 578 40.35 -10.45 -3.42
C SER A 578 40.12 -11.66 -2.53
N ARG A 579 40.60 -12.82 -2.97
CA ARG A 579 40.56 -14.08 -2.24
C ARG A 579 41.61 -14.10 -1.13
N GLY A 580 42.86 -13.72 -1.42
CA GLY A 580 43.90 -13.62 -0.41
C GLY A 580 43.53 -12.67 0.73
N GLU A 581 42.91 -11.52 0.43
CA GLU A 581 42.38 -10.62 1.47
C GLU A 581 41.29 -11.27 2.32
N ALA A 582 40.34 -11.97 1.69
CA ALA A 582 39.27 -12.66 2.39
C ALA A 582 39.81 -13.78 3.30
N GLU A 583 40.82 -14.52 2.82
CA GLU A 583 41.51 -15.56 3.60
C GLU A 583 42.20 -14.98 4.83
N LEU A 584 42.90 -13.84 4.69
CA LEU A 584 43.52 -13.14 5.82
C LEU A 584 42.50 -12.67 6.86
N VAL A 585 41.37 -12.11 6.42
CA VAL A 585 40.28 -11.67 7.31
C VAL A 585 39.68 -12.84 8.07
N VAL A 586 39.35 -13.93 7.37
CA VAL A 586 38.79 -15.14 7.99
C VAL A 586 39.78 -15.73 8.98
N GLN A 587 41.04 -15.90 8.60
CA GLN A 587 42.07 -16.48 9.45
C GLN A 587 42.26 -15.67 10.73
N ARG A 588 42.33 -14.33 10.64
CA ARG A 588 42.43 -13.45 11.80
C ARG A 588 41.30 -13.65 12.80
N VAL A 589 40.05 -13.74 12.32
CA VAL A 589 38.88 -13.90 13.18
C VAL A 589 38.82 -15.32 13.77
N VAL A 590 39.14 -16.35 13.00
CA VAL A 590 39.20 -17.73 13.48
C VAL A 590 40.27 -17.91 14.55
N ASP A 591 41.46 -17.34 14.35
CA ASP A 591 42.54 -17.43 15.34
C ASP A 591 42.16 -16.72 16.64
N HIS A 592 41.46 -15.58 16.55
CA HIS A 592 40.91 -14.90 17.71
C HIS A 592 39.86 -15.76 18.44
N MET A 593 38.89 -16.34 17.72
CA MET A 593 37.87 -17.22 18.30
C MET A 593 38.49 -18.47 18.97
N ARG A 594 39.50 -19.08 18.34
CA ARG A 594 40.21 -20.24 18.90
C ARG A 594 41.03 -19.86 20.14
N GLY A 595 41.62 -18.67 20.16
CA GLY A 595 42.27 -18.11 21.34
C GLY A 595 41.32 -17.99 22.55
N GLU A 596 40.04 -17.72 22.29
CA GLU A 596 38.95 -17.69 23.28
C GLU A 596 38.31 -19.07 23.51
N CYS A 597 38.98 -20.16 23.09
CA CYS A 597 38.52 -21.55 23.24
C CYS A 597 37.18 -21.88 22.54
N ILE A 598 36.83 -21.17 21.47
CA ILE A 598 35.65 -21.45 20.65
C ILE A 598 36.01 -22.42 19.52
N ASP A 599 35.19 -23.44 19.29
CA ASP A 599 35.31 -24.32 18.12
C ASP A 599 34.93 -23.53 16.86
N ALA A 600 35.95 -23.05 16.13
CA ALA A 600 35.78 -22.18 14.98
C ALA A 600 36.45 -22.74 13.71
N GLU A 601 35.71 -22.69 12.60
CA GLU A 601 36.22 -22.93 11.25
C GLU A 601 36.05 -21.70 10.36
N GLY A 602 36.91 -21.58 9.35
CA GLY A 602 36.91 -20.49 8.39
C GLY A 602 36.61 -20.98 6.97
N ILE A 603 35.76 -20.26 6.25
CA ILE A 603 35.40 -20.58 4.86
C ILE A 603 35.47 -19.29 4.02
N VAL A 604 36.17 -19.38 2.90
CA VAL A 604 36.17 -18.35 1.85
C VAL A 604 35.46 -18.90 0.62
N LEU A 605 34.47 -18.16 0.13
CA LEU A 605 33.66 -18.53 -1.04
C LEU A 605 33.78 -17.44 -2.12
N GLU A 606 33.45 -17.80 -3.36
CA GLU A 606 33.35 -16.86 -4.47
C GLU A 606 31.88 -16.81 -4.94
N GLY A 607 31.37 -15.61 -5.18
CA GLY A 607 30.01 -15.42 -5.69
C GLY A 607 29.28 -14.26 -5.03
N ARG A 608 27.95 -14.34 -4.99
CA ARG A 608 27.09 -13.34 -4.34
C ARG A 608 27.10 -13.54 -2.82
N PRO A 609 27.51 -12.54 -2.02
CA PRO A 609 27.66 -12.70 -0.58
C PRO A 609 26.40 -13.20 0.13
N ASP A 610 25.24 -12.64 -0.20
CA ASP A 610 23.95 -13.00 0.37
C ASP A 610 23.60 -14.48 0.15
N GLU A 611 23.71 -14.96 -1.10
CA GLU A 611 23.41 -16.34 -1.46
C GLU A 611 24.36 -17.33 -0.76
N MET A 612 25.66 -17.01 -0.74
CA MET A 612 26.69 -17.87 -0.15
C MET A 612 26.57 -17.97 1.37
N ILE A 613 26.33 -16.84 2.06
CA ILE A 613 26.15 -16.82 3.52
C ILE A 613 24.91 -17.64 3.93
N VAL A 614 23.79 -17.47 3.21
CA VAL A 614 22.57 -18.24 3.48
C VAL A 614 22.77 -19.73 3.18
N ALA A 615 23.51 -20.07 2.12
CA ALA A 615 23.84 -21.45 1.80
C ALA A 615 24.68 -22.11 2.90
N VAL A 616 25.73 -21.44 3.40
CA VAL A 616 26.56 -21.96 4.50
C VAL A 616 25.75 -22.13 5.77
N ALA A 617 24.92 -21.14 6.13
CA ALA A 617 24.07 -21.22 7.32
C ALA A 617 23.13 -22.44 7.25
N LYS A 618 22.58 -22.73 6.07
CA LYS A 618 21.75 -23.92 5.86
C LYS A 618 22.54 -25.22 5.88
N GLU A 619 23.69 -25.27 5.23
CA GLU A 619 24.55 -26.46 5.16
C GLU A 619 25.08 -26.87 6.54
N ARG A 620 25.36 -25.88 7.39
CA ARG A 620 25.92 -26.05 8.73
C ARG A 620 24.87 -26.16 9.85
N ASP A 621 23.58 -26.19 9.50
CA ASP A 621 22.45 -26.15 10.46
C ASP A 621 22.60 -25.02 11.49
N ALA A 622 23.00 -23.83 11.02
CA ALA A 622 23.20 -22.67 11.87
C ALA A 622 21.87 -22.11 12.36
N ASP A 623 21.80 -21.79 13.65
CA ASP A 623 20.60 -21.20 14.27
C ASP A 623 20.68 -19.66 14.35
N LEU A 624 21.87 -19.09 14.16
CA LEU A 624 22.11 -17.65 14.14
C LEU A 624 23.13 -17.24 13.07
N ILE A 625 22.80 -16.21 12.28
CA ILE A 625 23.74 -15.47 11.44
C ILE A 625 24.08 -14.14 12.14
N VAL A 626 25.36 -13.82 12.28
CA VAL A 626 25.84 -12.54 12.82
C VAL A 626 26.54 -11.76 11.70
N THR A 627 26.17 -10.50 11.53
CA THR A 627 26.74 -9.64 10.49
C THR A 627 26.73 -8.17 10.91
N GLY A 628 27.62 -7.37 10.33
CA GLY A 628 27.61 -5.92 10.49
C GLY A 628 26.45 -5.28 9.73
N SER A 629 26.00 -4.10 10.16
CA SER A 629 24.94 -3.34 9.46
C SER A 629 25.32 -2.89 8.04
N HIS A 630 26.62 -2.74 7.76
CA HIS A 630 27.18 -2.31 6.48
C HIS A 630 28.46 -3.08 6.16
N GLY A 631 28.91 -3.01 4.92
CA GLY A 631 30.22 -3.52 4.48
C GLY A 631 31.15 -2.39 4.02
N ARG A 632 32.22 -2.75 3.30
CA ARG A 632 33.27 -1.80 2.83
C ARG A 632 32.78 -0.61 1.98
N THR A 633 31.62 -0.72 1.32
CA THR A 633 31.14 0.25 0.31
C THR A 633 29.94 1.11 0.77
N GLY A 634 29.48 0.97 2.02
CA GLY A 634 28.27 1.64 2.51
C GLY A 634 28.46 3.10 2.94
N LEU A 635 27.46 3.96 2.68
CA LEU A 635 27.38 5.31 3.26
C LEU A 635 27.07 5.22 4.76
N GLU A 636 27.86 5.89 5.60
CA GLU A 636 27.91 5.64 7.05
C GLU A 636 26.63 5.92 7.85
N ARG A 637 25.57 6.53 7.27
CA ARG A 637 24.60 7.23 8.13
C ARG A 637 23.11 6.90 8.04
N ILE A 638 22.54 6.22 7.03
CA ILE A 638 21.06 6.03 7.01
C ILE A 638 20.57 4.72 6.33
N LEU A 639 21.38 4.01 5.52
CA LEU A 639 20.85 2.94 4.64
C LEU A 639 21.38 1.54 4.98
N LEU A 640 20.47 0.60 5.28
CA LEU A 640 20.77 -0.82 5.45
C LEU A 640 21.59 -1.37 4.28
N GLY A 641 22.68 -2.09 4.55
CA GLY A 641 23.50 -2.71 3.52
C GLY A 641 22.70 -3.70 2.66
N SER A 642 22.86 -3.64 1.33
CA SER A 642 22.11 -4.47 0.38
C SER A 642 22.29 -5.98 0.60
N THR A 643 23.46 -6.40 1.09
CA THR A 643 23.73 -7.80 1.45
C THR A 643 22.91 -8.23 2.66
N VAL A 644 22.87 -7.40 3.70
CA VAL A 644 22.10 -7.67 4.93
C VAL A 644 20.61 -7.75 4.62
N GLU A 645 20.10 -6.82 3.81
CA GLU A 645 18.70 -6.84 3.37
C GLU A 645 18.34 -8.15 2.65
N ARG A 646 19.20 -8.64 1.76
CA ARG A 646 18.98 -9.91 1.03
C ARG A 646 19.09 -11.14 1.94
N ILE A 647 20.07 -11.18 2.84
CA ILE A 647 20.18 -12.26 3.86
C ILE A 647 18.89 -12.33 4.67
N LEU A 648 18.40 -11.20 5.18
CA LEU A 648 17.17 -11.11 5.97
C LEU A 648 15.92 -11.57 5.18
N ASN A 649 15.92 -11.40 3.86
CA ASN A 649 14.84 -11.86 2.99
C ASN A 649 14.82 -13.37 2.81
N GLU A 650 16.00 -13.98 2.64
CA GLU A 650 16.15 -15.35 2.16
C GLU A 650 16.35 -16.38 3.27
N THR A 651 16.95 -15.99 4.39
CA THR A 651 17.29 -16.93 5.47
C THR A 651 16.08 -17.43 6.27
N SER A 652 16.20 -18.67 6.76
CA SER A 652 15.30 -19.27 7.75
C SER A 652 15.78 -19.13 9.19
N CYS A 653 17.03 -18.70 9.40
CA CYS A 653 17.71 -18.60 10.70
C CYS A 653 17.55 -17.20 11.31
N ALA A 654 17.78 -17.04 12.61
CA ALA A 654 17.83 -15.71 13.20
C ALA A 654 19.02 -14.91 12.63
N VAL A 655 18.88 -13.58 12.55
CA VAL A 655 19.96 -12.70 12.09
C VAL A 655 20.19 -11.59 13.11
N LEU A 656 21.40 -11.53 13.65
CA LEU A 656 21.87 -10.43 14.47
C LEU A 656 22.63 -9.44 13.61
N VAL A 657 22.08 -8.24 13.48
CA VAL A 657 22.72 -7.11 12.81
C VAL A 657 23.39 -6.24 13.86
N VAL A 658 24.72 -6.17 13.80
CA VAL A 658 25.55 -5.47 14.77
C VAL A 658 25.81 -4.03 14.34
N LYS A 659 25.68 -3.11 15.29
CA LYS A 659 26.02 -1.69 15.15
C LYS A 659 27.46 -1.46 15.61
N ALA A 660 28.16 -0.52 14.96
CA ALA A 660 29.56 -0.21 15.21
C ALA A 660 29.73 1.25 15.64
#